data_AF-A0A0M8V2P4-F1
#
_entry.id   AF-A0A0M8V2P4-F1
#
_cell.length_a   1.000
_cell.length_b   1.000
_cell.length_c   1.000
_cell.angle_alpha   90.00
_cell.angle_beta   90.00
_cell.angle_gamma   90.00
#
_symmetry.space_group_name_H-M   'P 1'
#
loop_
_entity.id
_entity.type
_entity.pdbx_description
1 polymer ?
#
loop_
_entity_poly.entity_id
_entity_poly.type
_entity_poly.pdbx_seq_one_letter_code
_entity_poly.pdbx_strand_id
1 'polypeptide(L)'
;MHTGSGDIYFTVGTHLQDTDRSAFRRVADDQLTWLRRVLVDPIGMGEARRTLSDTGTVILAGTPGSGRTSAARILLREHHQDTGVFHELLPDEEDELPLRDPDLVGAGDRLLLDLSATHADRWTAARVDLSTLRKAVHDQHAHLVVVMPHGSALDSDLQQYRVEIRRPPALQVFQRHLRVHGVPHEQYLAVDQTVDIPDDEWPMREIAAFADLVRRAREAAPAGHGFRQWCATARKARDDRRQEIATVVTGLREGPQRALLITVAMLHGAHADVVHQAAQLLLSTLRHPPDEIPLLQRKDLAERLREISAGTGPDGHVRFTELDYDAAIRAHFWDHMPELRQHLGTWAAGSVDLNDPHVTREVRDGLVARLAAQYLRTGRGEGLASLAEDWSATTTSRARLEAAVHALTCGLNDPAHGRSFRQRIYQWCANKHLKGEFAQVLVRVCADVIASSHPDQALLRLYHLARRERGTTRALQEVCELVATSSRLRRRLLDRLARSALSPAELRIFLPACDPVALIAPYDNSSALVEENGVQTCVTTCWRAVLDELPHAEWRPYAERWLHTATDAGHRGDLLLGLLVDAADQCEGKRGTTFATLYASARAAERTAPGEAVRAAATTERLLQRISAAQGLALHDTPPPTASPRGTTP
;
A
#
# COMPACT_ATOMS: atom_id res chain seq x y z
N MET A 1 -20.30 -10.16 55.64
CA MET A 1 -19.06 -10.89 55.96
C MET A 1 -18.25 -11.04 54.68
N HIS A 2 -17.00 -10.58 54.71
CA HIS A 2 -15.82 -10.89 53.88
C HIS A 2 -16.00 -11.33 52.41
N THR A 3 -15.71 -10.49 51.40
CA THR A 3 -14.42 -9.94 50.88
C THR A 3 -13.88 -10.76 49.70
N GLY A 4 -13.85 -10.13 48.53
CA GLY A 4 -13.04 -10.54 47.38
C GLY A 4 -12.65 -9.30 46.59
N SER A 5 -11.48 -8.75 46.91
CA SER A 5 -10.81 -7.70 46.12
C SER A 5 -10.28 -8.34 44.85
N GLY A 6 -10.89 -8.03 43.71
CA GLY A 6 -10.38 -8.39 42.40
C GLY A 6 -10.37 -7.14 41.54
N ASP A 7 -9.18 -6.69 41.16
CA ASP A 7 -9.00 -5.61 40.19
C ASP A 7 -9.64 -6.04 38.87
N ILE A 8 -10.74 -5.40 38.50
CA ILE A 8 -11.36 -5.54 37.18
C ILE A 8 -10.52 -4.70 36.21
N TYR A 9 -9.58 -5.35 35.52
CA TYR A 9 -8.93 -4.76 34.36
C TYR A 9 -9.96 -4.67 33.23
N PHE A 10 -10.62 -3.52 33.10
CA PHE A 10 -11.30 -3.13 31.87
C PHE A 10 -10.22 -2.87 30.80
N THR A 11 -9.88 -3.89 30.02
CA THR A 11 -9.15 -3.68 28.76
C THR A 11 -10.11 -3.04 27.78
N VAL A 12 -10.18 -1.71 27.77
CA VAL A 12 -10.84 -0.94 26.71
C VAL A 12 -9.98 -1.10 25.45
N GLY A 13 -10.17 -2.23 24.76
CA GLY A 13 -9.71 -2.42 23.40
C GLY A 13 -10.45 -1.42 22.53
N THR A 14 -9.79 -0.32 22.18
CA THR A 14 -10.29 0.61 21.18
C THR A 14 -10.31 -0.12 19.84
N HIS A 15 -11.51 -0.51 19.41
CA HIS A 15 -11.81 -0.95 18.05
C HIS A 15 -11.35 0.13 17.06
N LEU A 16 -10.15 -0.06 16.52
CA LEU A 16 -9.46 0.86 15.60
C LEU A 16 -9.36 0.30 14.17
N GLN A 17 -9.99 -0.84 13.88
CA GLN A 17 -9.51 -1.71 12.80
C GLN A 17 -10.36 -1.82 11.51
N ASP A 18 -11.65 -1.49 11.47
CA ASP A 18 -12.45 -1.85 10.27
C ASP A 18 -12.74 -0.73 9.26
N THR A 19 -12.98 0.51 9.69
CA THR A 19 -13.37 1.59 8.74
C THR A 19 -12.19 2.16 7.95
N ASP A 20 -10.99 2.04 8.49
CA ASP A 20 -9.84 2.85 8.08
C ASP A 20 -8.81 2.08 7.23
N ARG A 21 -8.75 0.75 7.38
CA ARG A 21 -8.06 -0.18 6.46
C ARG A 21 -8.67 -0.11 5.06
N SER A 22 -9.99 0.04 5.03
CA SER A 22 -10.72 0.13 3.78
C SER A 22 -10.43 1.42 3.01
N ALA A 23 -10.07 2.53 3.67
CA ALA A 23 -9.94 3.82 2.99
C ALA A 23 -8.73 3.89 2.05
N PHE A 24 -7.56 3.40 2.47
CA PHE A 24 -6.32 3.52 1.70
C PHE A 24 -6.14 2.43 0.64
N ARG A 25 -6.55 1.18 0.92
CA ARG A 25 -6.67 0.15 -0.13
C ARG A 25 -7.71 0.55 -1.18
N ARG A 26 -8.83 1.15 -0.77
CA ARG A 26 -9.78 1.79 -1.69
C ARG A 26 -9.08 2.85 -2.52
N VAL A 27 -8.20 3.71 -1.98
CA VAL A 27 -7.52 4.74 -2.79
C VAL A 27 -6.74 4.15 -3.98
N ALA A 28 -6.05 3.02 -3.83
CA ALA A 28 -5.34 2.38 -4.94
C ALA A 28 -6.30 1.77 -5.97
N ASP A 29 -7.33 1.04 -5.51
CA ASP A 29 -8.36 0.47 -6.38
C ASP A 29 -9.23 1.55 -7.05
N ASP A 30 -9.53 2.63 -6.33
CA ASP A 30 -10.25 3.82 -6.75
C ASP A 30 -9.41 4.60 -7.77
N GLN A 31 -8.09 4.67 -7.61
CA GLN A 31 -7.21 5.28 -8.60
C GLN A 31 -7.24 4.51 -9.92
N LEU A 32 -7.17 3.18 -9.89
CA LEU A 32 -7.34 2.36 -11.08
C LEU A 32 -8.78 2.46 -11.65
N THR A 33 -9.79 2.64 -10.78
CA THR A 33 -11.20 2.74 -11.18
C THR A 33 -11.44 4.05 -11.88
N TRP A 34 -10.92 5.13 -11.31
CA TRP A 34 -10.89 6.46 -11.85
C TRP A 34 -10.11 6.47 -13.16
N LEU A 35 -8.93 5.85 -13.22
CA LEU A 35 -8.13 5.75 -14.43
C LEU A 35 -8.92 5.10 -15.57
N ARG A 36 -9.66 4.02 -15.30
CA ARG A 36 -10.52 3.37 -16.30
C ARG A 36 -11.63 4.29 -16.79
N ARG A 37 -12.17 5.14 -15.92
CA ARG A 37 -13.20 6.11 -16.29
C ARG A 37 -12.63 7.21 -17.17
N VAL A 38 -11.43 7.71 -16.90
CA VAL A 38 -10.86 8.86 -17.63
C VAL A 38 -10.04 8.48 -18.87
N LEU A 39 -9.51 7.25 -18.95
CA LEU A 39 -8.69 6.82 -20.07
C LEU A 39 -9.52 6.86 -21.38
N VAL A 40 -8.99 7.57 -22.37
CA VAL A 40 -9.40 7.41 -23.77
C VAL A 40 -8.45 6.40 -24.38
N ASP A 41 -9.00 5.33 -24.98
CA ASP A 41 -8.21 4.26 -25.58
C ASP A 41 -7.18 4.85 -26.55
N PRO A 42 -5.87 4.72 -26.26
CA PRO A 42 -4.85 5.17 -27.18
C PRO A 42 -4.86 4.31 -28.43
N ILE A 43 -4.32 4.84 -29.53
CA ILE A 43 -4.15 4.05 -30.74
C ILE A 43 -3.16 2.92 -30.43
N GLY A 44 -3.53 1.68 -30.76
CA GLY A 44 -2.80 0.46 -30.41
C GLY A 44 -3.40 -0.30 -29.23
N MET A 45 -4.31 0.28 -28.44
CA MET A 45 -4.91 -0.37 -27.27
C MET A 45 -5.64 -1.69 -27.61
N GLY A 46 -6.40 -1.72 -28.70
CA GLY A 46 -7.11 -2.93 -29.13
C GLY A 46 -6.19 -4.06 -29.61
N GLU A 47 -5.01 -3.73 -30.14
CA GLU A 47 -3.98 -4.71 -30.43
C GLU A 47 -3.33 -5.21 -29.15
N ALA A 48 -2.99 -4.31 -28.22
CA ALA A 48 -2.43 -4.68 -26.93
C ALA A 48 -3.34 -5.63 -26.12
N ARG A 49 -4.66 -5.41 -26.14
CA ARG A 49 -5.65 -6.32 -25.52
C ARG A 49 -5.61 -7.72 -26.14
N ARG A 50 -5.57 -7.81 -27.47
CA ARG A 50 -5.51 -9.09 -28.18
C ARG A 50 -4.20 -9.80 -27.88
N THR A 51 -3.06 -9.12 -28.01
CA THR A 51 -1.74 -9.70 -27.70
C THR A 51 -1.66 -10.20 -26.27
N LEU A 52 -2.16 -9.43 -25.30
CA LEU A 52 -2.18 -9.84 -23.89
C LEU A 52 -3.10 -11.05 -23.66
N SER A 53 -4.26 -11.10 -24.30
CA SER A 53 -5.20 -12.23 -24.20
C SER A 53 -4.65 -13.51 -24.84
N ASP A 54 -4.00 -13.38 -26.00
CA ASP A 54 -3.54 -14.51 -26.80
C ASP A 54 -2.26 -15.14 -26.22
N THR A 55 -1.42 -14.33 -25.56
CA THR A 55 -0.06 -14.74 -25.18
C THR A 55 0.24 -14.62 -23.68
N GLY A 56 -0.63 -13.95 -22.91
CA GLY A 56 -0.37 -13.60 -21.52
C GLY A 56 0.67 -12.48 -21.34
N THR A 57 1.26 -11.94 -22.41
CA THR A 57 2.30 -10.90 -22.30
C THR A 57 2.19 -9.85 -23.40
N VAL A 58 2.36 -8.57 -23.05
CA VAL A 58 2.46 -7.48 -24.04
C VAL A 58 3.54 -6.47 -23.65
N ILE A 59 4.29 -5.99 -24.64
CA ILE A 59 5.35 -5.00 -24.49
C ILE A 59 4.90 -3.69 -25.15
N LEU A 60 4.64 -2.66 -24.35
CA LEU A 60 4.14 -1.38 -24.80
C LEU A 60 5.30 -0.42 -25.13
N ALA A 61 5.41 -0.07 -26.41
CA ALA A 61 6.26 1.00 -26.90
C ALA A 61 5.44 2.29 -27.08
N GLY A 62 6.09 3.46 -27.07
CA GLY A 62 5.42 4.74 -27.34
C GLY A 62 6.28 5.93 -26.95
N THR A 63 5.90 7.13 -27.36
CA THR A 63 6.56 8.36 -26.92
C THR A 63 6.22 8.68 -25.46
N PRO A 64 7.12 9.32 -24.69
CA PRO A 64 6.79 9.82 -23.36
C PRO A 64 5.55 10.73 -23.42
N GLY A 65 4.62 10.52 -22.51
CA GLY A 65 3.36 11.28 -22.48
C GLY A 65 2.23 10.74 -23.35
N SER A 66 2.41 9.63 -24.07
CA SER A 66 1.34 9.01 -24.89
C SER A 66 0.22 8.33 -24.09
N GLY A 67 0.40 8.15 -22.78
CA GLY A 67 -0.50 7.38 -21.92
C GLY A 67 -0.14 5.89 -21.78
N ARG A 68 1.01 5.45 -22.30
CA ARG A 68 1.47 4.03 -22.25
C ARG A 68 1.43 3.38 -20.86
N THR A 69 1.89 4.07 -19.80
CA THR A 69 1.84 3.53 -18.42
C THR A 69 0.40 3.41 -17.92
N SER A 70 -0.46 4.37 -18.25
CA SER A 70 -1.89 4.30 -17.92
C SER A 70 -2.57 3.14 -18.66
N ALA A 71 -2.27 2.97 -19.95
CA ALA A 71 -2.76 1.85 -20.74
C ALA A 71 -2.33 0.50 -20.14
N ALA A 72 -1.07 0.38 -19.71
CA ALA A 72 -0.56 -0.84 -19.06
C ALA A 72 -1.38 -1.24 -17.82
N ARG A 73 -1.65 -0.28 -16.94
CA ARG A 73 -2.44 -0.49 -15.72
C ARG A 73 -3.90 -0.87 -16.03
N ILE A 74 -4.50 -0.28 -17.06
CA ILE A 74 -5.86 -0.62 -17.47
C ILE A 74 -5.93 -2.01 -18.12
N LEU A 75 -4.96 -2.39 -18.95
CA LEU A 75 -4.89 -3.73 -19.53
C LEU A 75 -4.87 -4.80 -18.42
N LEU A 76 -3.98 -4.67 -17.43
CA LEU A 76 -3.91 -5.62 -16.31
C LEU A 76 -5.19 -5.65 -15.49
N ARG A 77 -5.86 -4.50 -15.31
CA ARG A 77 -7.14 -4.44 -14.61
C ARG A 77 -8.27 -5.12 -15.38
N GLU A 78 -8.29 -5.02 -16.70
CA GLU A 78 -9.31 -5.66 -17.54
C GLU A 78 -9.25 -7.19 -17.45
N HIS A 79 -8.07 -7.73 -17.16
CA HIS A 79 -7.82 -9.17 -16.92
C HIS A 79 -7.94 -9.57 -15.44
N HIS A 80 -8.74 -8.85 -14.64
CA HIS A 80 -9.01 -9.25 -13.26
C HIS A 80 -9.71 -10.63 -13.24
N GLN A 81 -9.00 -11.66 -12.79
CA GLN A 81 -9.55 -12.97 -12.48
C GLN A 81 -9.89 -13.09 -10.99
N ASP A 82 -10.62 -14.13 -10.59
CA ASP A 82 -10.91 -14.43 -9.18
C ASP A 82 -9.64 -14.86 -8.41
N THR A 83 -8.55 -15.15 -9.12
CA THR A 83 -7.25 -15.56 -8.59
C THR A 83 -6.16 -14.59 -9.01
N GLY A 84 -5.16 -14.37 -8.14
CA GLY A 84 -3.99 -13.53 -8.41
C GLY A 84 -4.09 -12.05 -7.98
N VAL A 85 -2.95 -11.47 -7.62
CA VAL A 85 -2.84 -10.08 -7.15
C VAL A 85 -2.20 -9.19 -8.21
N PHE A 86 -2.54 -7.90 -8.19
CA PHE A 86 -1.81 -6.90 -8.95
C PHE A 86 -0.49 -6.57 -8.24
N HIS A 87 0.63 -6.62 -8.96
CA HIS A 87 1.88 -6.05 -8.46
C HIS A 87 2.79 -5.51 -9.56
N GLU A 88 3.46 -4.41 -9.23
CA GLU A 88 4.45 -3.74 -10.05
C GLU A 88 5.85 -4.30 -9.71
N LEU A 89 6.53 -4.82 -10.72
CA LEU A 89 7.86 -5.38 -10.65
C LEU A 89 8.89 -4.28 -10.75
N LEU A 90 9.75 -4.18 -9.73
CA LEU A 90 10.81 -3.18 -9.64
C LEU A 90 12.18 -3.87 -9.59
N PRO A 91 12.67 -4.41 -10.72
CA PRO A 91 13.94 -5.12 -10.74
C PRO A 91 15.07 -4.23 -10.22
N ASP A 92 16.02 -4.86 -9.53
CA ASP A 92 17.18 -4.22 -8.92
C ASP A 92 16.87 -3.26 -7.75
N GLU A 93 15.62 -3.24 -7.25
CA GLU A 93 15.34 -2.67 -5.94
C GLU A 93 15.68 -3.67 -4.83
N GLU A 94 16.05 -3.13 -3.66
CA GLU A 94 16.42 -3.95 -2.52
C GLU A 94 15.28 -4.89 -2.13
N ASP A 95 15.65 -6.14 -1.89
CA ASP A 95 14.77 -7.27 -1.61
C ASP A 95 13.88 -7.75 -2.75
N GLU A 96 13.96 -7.20 -3.95
CA GLU A 96 13.25 -7.77 -5.09
C GLU A 96 13.96 -9.01 -5.64
N LEU A 97 13.18 -10.00 -6.06
CA LEU A 97 13.74 -11.16 -6.74
C LEU A 97 14.18 -10.76 -8.15
N PRO A 98 15.28 -11.34 -8.67
CA PRO A 98 15.68 -11.14 -10.06
C PRO A 98 14.58 -11.55 -11.02
N LEU A 99 14.43 -10.90 -12.18
CA LEU A 99 13.38 -11.20 -13.15
C LEU A 99 13.39 -12.66 -13.66
N ARG A 100 14.54 -13.33 -13.58
CA ARG A 100 14.69 -14.76 -13.92
C ARG A 100 14.15 -15.72 -12.87
N ASP A 101 13.78 -15.23 -11.69
CA ASP A 101 13.27 -16.06 -10.60
C ASP A 101 11.78 -16.38 -10.83
N PRO A 102 11.39 -17.66 -11.01
CA PRO A 102 9.99 -18.01 -11.23
C PRO A 102 9.08 -17.69 -10.04
N ASP A 103 9.62 -17.56 -8.82
CA ASP A 103 8.83 -17.21 -7.62
C ASP A 103 8.35 -15.74 -7.63
N LEU A 104 8.73 -14.95 -8.64
CA LEU A 104 8.11 -13.66 -8.93
C LEU A 104 6.67 -13.77 -9.42
N VAL A 105 6.27 -14.91 -9.96
CA VAL A 105 4.99 -15.07 -10.65
C VAL A 105 4.12 -16.06 -9.88
N GLY A 106 2.97 -15.59 -9.41
CA GLY A 106 1.94 -16.44 -8.82
C GLY A 106 0.84 -16.77 -9.82
N ALA A 107 0.08 -17.83 -9.52
CA ALA A 107 -1.06 -18.23 -10.32
C ALA A 107 -2.06 -17.08 -10.51
N GLY A 108 -2.30 -16.71 -11.77
CA GLY A 108 -3.23 -15.63 -12.14
C GLY A 108 -2.73 -14.20 -11.83
N ASP A 109 -1.48 -14.02 -11.41
CA ASP A 109 -0.94 -12.70 -11.04
C ASP A 109 -0.98 -11.70 -12.21
N ARG A 110 -1.09 -10.41 -11.87
CA ARG A 110 -1.13 -9.29 -12.81
C ARG A 110 0.09 -8.41 -12.60
N LEU A 111 1.05 -8.55 -13.51
CA LEU A 111 2.40 -8.02 -13.39
C LEU A 111 2.59 -6.79 -14.27
N LEU A 112 3.01 -5.68 -13.65
CA LEU A 112 3.46 -4.50 -14.38
C LEU A 112 4.98 -4.36 -14.26
N LEU A 113 5.70 -4.38 -15.38
CA LEU A 113 7.11 -4.04 -15.43
C LEU A 113 7.28 -2.68 -16.14
N ASP A 114 7.27 -1.58 -15.38
CA ASP A 114 7.45 -0.24 -15.94
C ASP A 114 8.94 0.13 -16.01
N LEU A 115 9.51 0.10 -17.21
CA LEU A 115 10.88 0.50 -17.52
C LEU A 115 10.92 1.83 -18.30
N SER A 116 9.83 2.58 -18.31
CA SER A 116 9.63 3.74 -19.16
C SER A 116 10.55 4.92 -18.86
N ALA A 117 11.00 5.02 -17.60
CA ALA A 117 11.90 6.06 -17.08
C ALA A 117 13.34 5.54 -16.85
N THR A 118 13.64 4.32 -17.32
CA THR A 118 14.86 3.60 -16.97
C THR A 118 15.99 3.88 -17.96
N HIS A 119 17.24 3.94 -17.47
CA HIS A 119 18.45 4.06 -18.31
C HIS A 119 18.72 2.79 -19.15
N ALA A 120 19.51 2.95 -20.23
CA ALA A 120 19.78 1.91 -21.21
C ALA A 120 20.39 0.62 -20.63
N ASP A 121 21.24 0.72 -19.60
CA ASP A 121 21.90 -0.44 -18.99
C ASP A 121 20.88 -1.38 -18.32
N ARG A 122 19.94 -0.82 -17.58
CA ARG A 122 18.88 -1.58 -16.91
C ARG A 122 17.87 -2.16 -17.90
N TRP A 123 17.59 -1.48 -19.00
CA TRP A 123 16.81 -2.06 -20.10
C TRP A 123 17.50 -3.29 -20.68
N THR A 124 18.82 -3.23 -20.84
CA THR A 124 19.63 -4.35 -21.36
C THR A 124 19.61 -5.53 -20.38
N ALA A 125 19.79 -5.28 -19.08
CA ALA A 125 19.70 -6.32 -18.06
C ALA A 125 18.32 -6.97 -18.01
N ALA A 126 17.25 -6.15 -17.98
CA ALA A 126 15.89 -6.66 -17.96
C ALA A 126 15.57 -7.49 -19.21
N ARG A 127 16.02 -7.06 -20.40
CA ARG A 127 15.82 -7.79 -21.67
C ARG A 127 16.35 -9.22 -21.64
N VAL A 128 17.50 -9.45 -21.02
CA VAL A 128 18.09 -10.79 -20.92
C VAL A 128 17.16 -11.74 -20.16
N ASP A 129 16.51 -11.25 -19.11
CA ASP A 129 15.67 -12.06 -18.23
C ASP A 129 14.18 -12.12 -18.66
N LEU A 130 13.74 -11.25 -19.58
CA LEU A 130 12.34 -11.17 -20.03
C LEU A 130 11.79 -12.49 -20.58
N SER A 131 12.60 -13.27 -21.29
CA SER A 131 12.16 -14.57 -21.84
C SER A 131 11.87 -15.59 -20.75
N THR A 132 12.67 -15.59 -19.68
CA THR A 132 12.47 -16.46 -18.50
C THR A 132 11.24 -16.03 -17.73
N LEU A 133 11.08 -14.72 -17.50
CA LEU A 133 9.89 -14.18 -16.85
C LEU A 133 8.62 -14.53 -17.63
N ARG A 134 8.62 -14.36 -18.95
CA ARG A 134 7.47 -14.70 -19.82
C ARG A 134 7.10 -16.18 -19.71
N LYS A 135 8.09 -17.06 -19.65
CA LYS A 135 7.84 -18.49 -19.45
C LYS A 135 7.11 -18.74 -18.13
N ALA A 136 7.59 -18.16 -17.02
CA ALA A 136 6.93 -18.27 -15.73
C ALA A 136 5.49 -17.70 -15.76
N VAL A 137 5.28 -16.57 -16.45
CA VAL A 137 3.96 -15.97 -16.67
C VAL A 137 3.01 -16.92 -17.38
N HIS A 138 3.48 -17.57 -18.44
CA HIS A 138 2.69 -18.55 -19.18
C HIS A 138 2.36 -19.78 -18.32
N ASP A 139 3.36 -20.35 -17.64
CA ASP A 139 3.19 -21.55 -16.82
C ASP A 139 2.21 -21.31 -15.65
N GLN A 140 2.17 -20.09 -15.11
CA GLN A 140 1.28 -19.68 -14.01
C GLN A 140 -0.05 -19.06 -14.46
N HIS A 141 -0.34 -19.06 -15.77
CA HIS A 141 -1.55 -18.42 -16.32
C HIS A 141 -1.71 -16.94 -15.87
N ALA A 142 -0.59 -16.27 -15.65
CA ALA A 142 -0.51 -14.88 -15.22
C ALA A 142 -0.53 -13.94 -16.43
N HIS A 143 -0.62 -12.64 -16.17
CA HIS A 143 -0.59 -11.60 -17.20
C HIS A 143 0.53 -10.60 -16.94
N LEU A 144 1.34 -10.32 -17.96
CA LEU A 144 2.47 -9.39 -17.88
C LEU A 144 2.32 -8.24 -18.89
N VAL A 145 2.42 -7.02 -18.39
CA VAL A 145 2.59 -5.83 -19.23
C VAL A 145 3.94 -5.19 -18.95
N VAL A 146 4.76 -5.04 -19.99
CA VAL A 146 6.05 -4.36 -19.93
C VAL A 146 5.94 -3.00 -20.59
N VAL A 147 6.31 -1.91 -19.93
CA VAL A 147 6.42 -0.58 -20.56
C VAL A 147 7.89 -0.31 -20.85
N MET A 148 8.26 -0.31 -22.13
CA MET A 148 9.66 -0.18 -22.52
C MET A 148 10.13 1.29 -22.61
N PRO A 149 11.43 1.57 -22.45
CA PRO A 149 11.97 2.90 -22.67
C PRO A 149 11.79 3.33 -24.14
N HIS A 150 11.59 4.63 -24.35
CA HIS A 150 11.40 5.17 -25.71
C HIS A 150 12.68 5.03 -26.55
N GLY A 151 12.53 4.69 -27.83
CA GLY A 151 13.64 4.58 -28.78
C GLY A 151 14.59 3.39 -28.55
N SER A 152 14.28 2.48 -27.62
CA SER A 152 15.13 1.33 -27.32
C SER A 152 14.85 0.15 -28.25
N ALA A 153 15.89 -0.63 -28.57
CA ALA A 153 15.77 -1.85 -29.37
C ALA A 153 15.25 -3.02 -28.53
N LEU A 154 14.56 -3.95 -29.20
CA LEU A 154 14.00 -5.18 -28.63
C LEU A 154 14.44 -6.37 -29.50
N ASP A 155 14.72 -7.51 -28.89
CA ASP A 155 15.19 -8.72 -29.59
C ASP A 155 14.13 -9.25 -30.57
N SER A 156 14.56 -9.89 -31.66
CA SER A 156 13.68 -10.38 -32.74
C SER A 156 12.51 -11.22 -32.21
N ASP A 157 12.80 -12.08 -31.24
CA ASP A 157 11.86 -13.06 -30.70
C ASP A 157 10.80 -12.42 -29.80
N LEU A 158 11.08 -11.20 -29.32
CA LEU A 158 10.18 -10.41 -28.49
C LEU A 158 9.35 -9.40 -29.31
N GLN A 159 9.69 -9.15 -30.59
CA GLN A 159 8.96 -8.21 -31.44
C GLN A 159 7.49 -8.60 -31.63
N GLN A 160 7.17 -9.89 -31.61
CA GLN A 160 5.78 -10.37 -31.74
C GLN A 160 4.86 -9.92 -30.59
N TYR A 161 5.43 -9.59 -29.41
CA TYR A 161 4.67 -9.09 -28.26
C TYR A 161 4.63 -7.57 -28.18
N ARG A 162 5.36 -6.88 -29.09
CA ARG A 162 5.48 -5.44 -29.08
C ARG A 162 4.25 -4.79 -29.71
N VAL A 163 3.67 -3.85 -28.99
CA VAL A 163 2.59 -3.00 -29.50
C VAL A 163 2.95 -1.54 -29.32
N GLU A 164 2.80 -0.75 -30.37
CA GLU A 164 3.03 0.69 -30.33
C GLU A 164 1.78 1.43 -29.85
N ILE A 165 1.90 2.07 -28.69
CA ILE A 165 0.88 2.94 -28.09
C ILE A 165 1.15 4.37 -28.52
N ARG A 166 0.27 4.88 -29.38
CA ARG A 166 0.29 6.27 -29.83
C ARG A 166 -0.76 7.09 -29.09
N ARG A 167 -0.45 8.37 -28.96
CA ARG A 167 -1.25 9.36 -28.25
C ARG A 167 -2.70 9.39 -28.79
N PRO A 168 -3.73 9.39 -27.92
CA PRO A 168 -5.10 9.66 -28.32
C PRO A 168 -5.31 11.16 -28.63
N PRO A 169 -6.33 11.54 -29.43
CA PRO A 169 -6.60 12.95 -29.74
C PRO A 169 -6.80 13.79 -28.47
N ALA A 170 -6.11 14.95 -28.36
CA ALA A 170 -6.10 15.73 -27.11
C ALA A 170 -7.51 16.21 -26.73
N LEU A 171 -8.29 16.60 -27.72
CA LEU A 171 -9.67 17.03 -27.53
C LEU A 171 -10.56 15.92 -26.93
N GLN A 172 -10.38 14.67 -27.36
CA GLN A 172 -11.16 13.54 -26.82
C GLN A 172 -10.80 13.29 -25.35
N VAL A 173 -9.51 13.37 -25.01
CA VAL A 173 -9.02 13.23 -23.64
C VAL A 173 -9.60 14.33 -22.77
N PHE A 174 -9.52 15.57 -23.21
CA PHE A 174 -10.09 16.71 -22.51
C PHE A 174 -11.59 16.55 -22.25
N GLN A 175 -12.37 16.23 -23.29
CA GLN A 175 -13.81 16.00 -23.18
C GLN A 175 -14.14 14.83 -22.24
N ARG A 176 -13.34 13.77 -22.25
CA ARG A 176 -13.50 12.62 -21.36
C ARG A 176 -13.29 13.01 -19.91
N HIS A 177 -12.23 13.76 -19.61
CA HIS A 177 -11.99 14.30 -18.28
C HIS A 177 -13.13 15.22 -17.83
N LEU A 178 -13.59 16.16 -18.67
CA LEU A 178 -14.73 17.03 -18.37
C LEU A 178 -16.00 16.24 -18.03
N ARG A 179 -16.29 15.16 -18.78
CA ARG A 179 -17.43 14.28 -18.51
C ARG A 179 -17.33 13.60 -17.15
N VAL A 180 -16.16 13.06 -16.81
CA VAL A 180 -15.94 12.42 -15.49
C VAL A 180 -16.01 13.45 -14.36
N HIS A 181 -15.61 14.69 -14.64
CA HIS A 181 -15.74 15.84 -13.76
C HIS A 181 -17.18 16.40 -13.66
N GLY A 182 -18.17 15.79 -14.33
CA GLY A 182 -19.57 16.19 -14.23
C GLY A 182 -19.92 17.48 -14.99
N VAL A 183 -19.09 17.91 -15.95
CA VAL A 183 -19.43 19.01 -16.85
C VAL A 183 -20.45 18.51 -17.88
N PRO A 184 -21.61 19.17 -18.04
CA PRO A 184 -22.65 18.75 -19.00
C PRO A 184 -22.15 18.74 -20.44
N HIS A 185 -22.47 17.67 -21.16
CA HIS A 185 -21.97 17.44 -22.52
C HIS A 185 -22.50 18.44 -23.55
N GLU A 186 -23.71 18.95 -23.35
CA GLU A 186 -24.35 19.95 -24.20
C GLU A 186 -23.56 21.26 -24.21
N GLN A 187 -22.85 21.54 -23.11
CA GLN A 187 -22.08 22.77 -22.96
C GLN A 187 -20.84 22.71 -23.84
N TYR A 188 -19.99 21.68 -23.73
CA TYR A 188 -18.72 21.62 -24.46
C TYR A 188 -18.78 21.03 -25.87
N LEU A 189 -19.93 20.51 -26.33
CA LEU A 189 -20.12 20.02 -27.71
C LEU A 189 -20.75 21.06 -28.65
N ALA A 190 -21.14 22.23 -28.14
CA ALA A 190 -21.66 23.30 -28.98
C ALA A 190 -20.59 23.81 -29.96
N VAL A 191 -20.98 23.96 -31.23
CA VAL A 191 -20.08 24.25 -32.38
C VAL A 191 -19.24 25.52 -32.20
N ASP A 192 -19.75 26.51 -31.45
CA ASP A 192 -19.08 27.81 -31.21
C ASP A 192 -18.08 27.81 -30.04
N GLN A 193 -17.80 26.65 -29.44
CA GLN A 193 -17.02 26.53 -28.20
C GLN A 193 -15.69 25.77 -28.37
N THR A 194 -15.03 25.96 -29.51
CA THR A 194 -13.71 25.38 -29.77
C THR A 194 -12.68 25.93 -28.80
N VAL A 195 -12.14 25.05 -27.96
CA VAL A 195 -11.01 25.33 -27.07
C VAL A 195 -9.76 24.85 -27.77
N ASP A 196 -8.81 25.76 -28.01
CA ASP A 196 -7.54 25.44 -28.65
C ASP A 196 -6.63 24.65 -27.69
N ILE A 197 -6.62 23.33 -27.81
CA ILE A 197 -5.76 22.45 -27.01
C ILE A 197 -4.61 22.03 -27.91
N PRO A 198 -3.37 22.42 -27.60
CA PRO A 198 -2.22 22.02 -28.40
C PRO A 198 -2.12 20.49 -28.47
N ASP A 199 -2.34 19.94 -29.65
CA ASP A 199 -2.35 18.49 -29.88
C ASP A 199 -0.95 17.86 -29.71
N ASP A 200 0.14 18.62 -29.82
CA ASP A 200 1.51 18.10 -29.76
C ASP A 200 2.36 18.61 -28.58
N GLU A 201 1.99 19.71 -27.93
CA GLU A 201 2.84 20.32 -26.89
C GLU A 201 2.57 19.76 -25.49
N TRP A 202 1.32 19.39 -25.18
CA TRP A 202 0.94 19.03 -23.81
C TRP A 202 0.90 17.51 -23.62
N PRO A 203 1.62 16.92 -22.65
CA PRO A 203 1.42 15.52 -22.28
C PRO A 203 0.01 15.31 -21.72
N MET A 204 -0.51 14.07 -21.76
CA MET A 204 -1.89 13.75 -21.32
C MET A 204 -2.23 14.28 -19.92
N ARG A 205 -1.26 14.25 -18.99
CA ARG A 205 -1.40 14.78 -17.63
C ARG A 205 -1.72 16.27 -17.59
N GLU A 206 -1.21 17.06 -18.53
CA GLU A 206 -1.43 18.51 -18.57
C GLU A 206 -2.81 18.84 -19.14
N ILE A 207 -3.30 18.04 -20.07
CA ILE A 207 -4.69 18.13 -20.53
C ILE A 207 -5.65 17.77 -19.41
N ALA A 208 -5.36 16.70 -18.65
CA ALA A 208 -6.13 16.33 -17.47
C ALA A 208 -6.15 17.45 -16.40
N ALA A 209 -4.98 18.04 -16.13
CA ALA A 209 -4.88 19.18 -15.20
C ALA A 209 -5.67 20.40 -15.69
N PHE A 210 -5.66 20.66 -17.00
CA PHE A 210 -6.46 21.73 -17.59
C PHE A 210 -7.96 21.45 -17.53
N ALA A 211 -8.40 20.22 -17.76
CA ALA A 211 -9.81 19.82 -17.58
C ALA A 211 -10.28 20.00 -16.14
N ASP A 212 -9.44 19.67 -15.16
CA ASP A 212 -9.73 19.93 -13.75
C ASP A 212 -9.81 21.45 -13.44
N LEU A 213 -8.92 22.27 -14.01
CA LEU A 213 -9.03 23.73 -13.93
C LEU A 213 -10.35 24.24 -14.49
N VAL A 214 -10.82 23.70 -15.61
CA VAL A 214 -12.12 24.08 -16.20
C VAL A 214 -13.28 23.65 -15.32
N ARG A 215 -13.24 22.44 -14.72
CA ARG A 215 -14.23 22.00 -13.73
C ARG A 215 -14.27 22.98 -12.55
N ARG A 216 -13.13 23.33 -11.97
CA ARG A 216 -13.05 24.26 -10.83
C ARG A 216 -13.49 25.67 -11.22
N ALA A 217 -13.18 26.13 -12.43
CA ALA A 217 -13.67 27.40 -12.96
C ALA A 217 -15.20 27.41 -13.05
N ARG A 218 -15.83 26.31 -13.50
CA ARG A 218 -17.29 26.15 -13.53
C ARG A 218 -17.92 26.20 -12.15
N GLU A 219 -17.35 25.47 -11.19
CA GLU A 219 -17.86 25.43 -9.81
C GLU A 219 -17.79 26.79 -9.11
N ALA A 220 -16.79 27.61 -9.44
CA ALA A 220 -16.62 28.95 -8.90
C ALA A 220 -17.36 30.05 -9.69
N ALA A 221 -17.89 29.74 -10.88
CA ALA A 221 -18.43 30.76 -11.76
C ALA A 221 -19.86 31.22 -11.36
N PRO A 222 -20.17 32.52 -11.48
CA PRO A 222 -21.53 33.02 -11.36
C PRO A 222 -22.49 32.40 -12.39
N ALA A 223 -23.78 32.33 -12.03
CA ALA A 223 -24.84 31.89 -12.94
C ALA A 223 -24.79 32.68 -14.27
N GLY A 224 -24.88 31.96 -15.40
CA GLY A 224 -24.82 32.54 -16.74
C GLY A 224 -23.45 32.54 -17.40
N HIS A 225 -22.37 32.19 -16.70
CA HIS A 225 -21.09 31.91 -17.36
C HIS A 225 -21.18 30.61 -18.17
N GLY A 226 -20.70 30.67 -19.42
CA GLY A 226 -20.57 29.52 -20.30
C GLY A 226 -19.18 28.90 -20.25
N PHE A 227 -19.04 27.76 -20.91
CA PHE A 227 -17.81 26.99 -20.98
C PHE A 227 -16.63 27.75 -21.60
N ARG A 228 -16.86 28.63 -22.57
CA ARG A 228 -15.80 29.50 -23.13
C ARG A 228 -15.18 30.38 -22.04
N GLN A 229 -16.00 30.96 -21.16
CA GLN A 229 -15.52 31.75 -20.03
C GLN A 229 -14.78 30.88 -19.01
N TRP A 230 -15.28 29.69 -18.70
CA TRP A 230 -14.57 28.77 -17.80
C TRP A 230 -13.19 28.38 -18.33
N CYS A 231 -13.07 28.14 -19.63
CA CYS A 231 -11.80 27.86 -20.29
C CYS A 231 -10.84 29.06 -20.26
N ALA A 232 -11.35 30.28 -20.45
CA ALA A 232 -10.55 31.50 -20.33
C ALA A 232 -10.02 31.69 -18.90
N THR A 233 -10.88 31.49 -17.89
CA THR A 233 -10.48 31.53 -16.47
C THR A 233 -9.43 30.47 -16.14
N ALA A 234 -9.60 29.25 -16.66
CA ALA A 234 -8.64 28.16 -16.49
C ALA A 234 -7.26 28.48 -17.12
N ARG A 235 -7.22 29.14 -18.29
CA ARG A 235 -5.97 29.59 -18.91
C ARG A 235 -5.30 30.71 -18.11
N LYS A 236 -6.05 31.74 -17.70
CA LYS A 236 -5.53 32.82 -16.85
C LYS A 236 -4.89 32.24 -15.57
N ALA A 237 -5.58 31.28 -14.94
CA ALA A 237 -5.08 30.61 -13.74
C ALA A 237 -3.76 29.86 -13.97
N ARG A 238 -3.54 29.31 -15.17
CA ARG A 238 -2.32 28.60 -15.55
C ARG A 238 -1.15 29.55 -15.87
N ASP A 239 -1.41 30.61 -16.64
CA ASP A 239 -0.33 31.38 -17.30
C ASP A 239 0.02 32.69 -16.57
N ASP A 240 -0.94 33.42 -16.02
CA ASP A 240 -0.73 34.79 -15.53
C ASP A 240 -0.51 34.89 -14.01
N ARG A 241 -0.89 33.84 -13.27
CA ARG A 241 -1.10 33.93 -11.82
C ARG A 241 0.19 34.21 -11.02
N ARG A 242 1.35 33.74 -11.49
CA ARG A 242 2.62 33.94 -10.77
C ARG A 242 3.01 35.41 -10.66
N GLN A 243 2.81 36.19 -11.72
CA GLN A 243 3.17 37.62 -11.74
C GLN A 243 2.19 38.47 -10.91
N GLU A 244 0.90 38.13 -10.98
CA GLU A 244 -0.15 38.79 -10.20
C GLU A 244 0.07 38.61 -8.70
N ILE A 245 0.34 37.38 -8.24
CA ILE A 245 0.59 37.10 -6.83
C ILE A 245 1.86 37.80 -6.31
N ALA A 246 2.93 37.86 -7.11
CA ALA A 246 4.13 38.58 -6.71
C ALA A 246 3.82 40.07 -6.42
N THR A 247 2.93 40.67 -7.22
CA THR A 247 2.48 42.05 -7.01
C THR A 247 1.67 42.19 -5.71
N VAL A 248 0.73 41.27 -5.46
CA VAL A 248 -0.11 41.28 -4.24
C VAL A 248 0.73 41.11 -2.97
N VAL A 249 1.64 40.14 -2.95
CA VAL A 249 2.50 39.87 -1.78
C VAL A 249 3.45 41.05 -1.49
N THR A 250 3.86 41.79 -2.52
CA THR A 250 4.64 43.02 -2.36
C THR A 250 3.84 44.15 -1.71
N GLY A 251 2.53 44.22 -1.99
CA GLY A 251 1.61 45.19 -1.39
C GLY A 251 1.27 44.91 0.07
N LEU A 252 1.16 43.63 0.45
CA LEU A 252 0.87 43.21 1.83
C LEU A 252 2.17 43.12 2.64
N ARG A 253 2.48 44.16 3.43
CA ARG A 253 3.76 44.23 4.18
C ARG A 253 3.65 43.80 5.64
N GLU A 254 2.45 43.75 6.20
CA GLU A 254 2.25 43.44 7.62
C GLU A 254 2.31 41.93 7.89
N GLY A 255 2.95 41.55 9.00
CA GLY A 255 3.07 40.15 9.44
C GLY A 255 1.72 39.44 9.58
N PRO A 256 0.72 40.01 10.28
CA PRO A 256 -0.60 39.40 10.43
C PRO A 256 -1.35 39.21 9.10
N GLN A 257 -1.20 40.13 8.15
CA GLN A 257 -1.81 40.00 6.82
C GLN A 257 -1.18 38.84 6.04
N ARG A 258 0.16 38.75 6.00
CA ARG A 258 0.86 37.64 5.34
C ARG A 258 0.57 36.30 5.99
N ALA A 259 0.51 36.24 7.32
CA ALA A 259 0.16 35.02 8.04
C ALA A 259 -1.26 34.56 7.69
N LEU A 260 -2.23 35.48 7.65
CA LEU A 260 -3.60 35.16 7.23
C LEU A 260 -3.65 34.71 5.77
N LEU A 261 -2.93 35.37 4.86
CA LEU A 261 -2.83 35.01 3.45
C LEU A 261 -2.30 33.58 3.25
N ILE A 262 -1.20 33.23 3.93
CA ILE A 262 -0.63 31.87 3.91
C ILE A 262 -1.62 30.86 4.48
N THR A 263 -2.26 31.20 5.61
CA THR A 263 -3.21 30.32 6.29
C THR A 263 -4.40 30.00 5.40
N VAL A 264 -5.03 31.01 4.79
CA VAL A 264 -6.15 30.81 3.85
C VAL A 264 -5.68 30.01 2.64
N ALA A 265 -4.47 30.24 2.14
CA ALA A 265 -3.93 29.45 1.04
C ALA A 265 -3.71 27.98 1.40
N MET A 266 -3.31 27.66 2.63
CA MET A 266 -3.11 26.28 3.09
C MET A 266 -4.41 25.59 3.53
N LEU A 267 -5.37 26.35 4.06
CA LEU A 267 -6.68 25.89 4.55
C LEU A 267 -7.82 26.40 3.68
N HIS A 268 -7.59 26.52 2.37
CA HIS A 268 -8.58 27.04 1.45
C HIS A 268 -9.86 26.20 1.50
N GLY A 269 -10.99 26.86 1.75
CA GLY A 269 -12.30 26.23 1.93
C GLY A 269 -12.57 25.68 3.33
N ALA A 270 -11.75 25.98 4.34
CA ALA A 270 -12.04 25.66 5.74
C ALA A 270 -12.94 26.73 6.39
N HIS A 271 -13.56 26.38 7.53
CA HIS A 271 -14.39 27.32 8.30
C HIS A 271 -13.57 28.51 8.83
N ALA A 272 -14.20 29.67 8.95
CA ALA A 272 -13.56 30.92 9.36
C ALA A 272 -12.88 30.84 10.73
N ASP A 273 -13.47 30.10 11.68
CA ASP A 273 -12.89 29.89 13.00
C ASP A 273 -11.57 29.11 12.94
N VAL A 274 -11.51 28.07 12.09
CA VAL A 274 -10.30 27.28 11.86
C VAL A 274 -9.22 28.14 11.24
N VAL A 275 -9.57 28.94 10.22
CA VAL A 275 -8.63 29.89 9.59
C VAL A 275 -8.12 30.91 10.59
N HIS A 276 -9.00 31.45 11.45
CA HIS A 276 -8.60 32.41 12.47
C HIS A 276 -7.62 31.80 13.47
N GLN A 277 -7.96 30.65 14.06
CA GLN A 277 -7.11 29.95 15.03
C GLN A 277 -5.78 29.54 14.41
N ALA A 278 -5.79 28.98 13.20
CA ALA A 278 -4.58 28.57 12.51
C ALA A 278 -3.69 29.77 12.14
N ALA A 279 -4.27 30.93 11.82
CA ALA A 279 -3.48 32.15 11.56
C ALA A 279 -2.80 32.68 12.82
N GLN A 280 -3.48 32.62 13.98
CA GLN A 280 -2.87 32.94 15.28
C GLN A 280 -1.76 31.94 15.63
N LEU A 281 -1.97 30.65 15.36
CA LEU A 281 -0.96 29.63 15.54
C LEU A 281 0.26 29.86 14.63
N LEU A 282 0.06 30.35 13.40
CA LEU A 282 1.18 30.67 12.50
C LEU A 282 2.00 31.84 13.05
N LEU A 283 1.32 32.89 13.53
CA LEU A 283 1.99 34.04 14.15
C LEU A 283 2.80 33.64 15.39
N SER A 284 2.24 32.79 16.25
CA SER A 284 2.95 32.28 17.43
C SER A 284 4.14 31.38 17.04
N THR A 285 3.98 30.53 16.03
CA THR A 285 5.05 29.67 15.49
C THR A 285 6.21 30.52 14.95
N LEU A 286 5.90 31.64 14.30
CA LEU A 286 6.88 32.61 13.79
C LEU A 286 7.38 33.60 14.85
N ARG A 287 6.96 33.45 16.12
CA ARG A 287 7.29 34.34 17.24
C ARG A 287 7.00 35.82 16.94
N HIS A 288 5.92 36.08 16.22
CA HIS A 288 5.45 37.43 15.97
C HIS A 288 5.03 38.09 17.30
N PRO A 289 5.37 39.37 17.54
CA PRO A 289 4.95 40.06 18.77
C PRO A 289 3.42 40.07 18.90
N PRO A 290 2.90 40.03 20.14
CA PRO A 290 1.47 40.13 20.38
C PRO A 290 0.95 41.49 19.91
N ASP A 291 -0.27 41.50 19.41
CA ASP A 291 -0.95 42.76 19.06
C ASP A 291 -1.30 43.52 20.34
N GLU A 292 -0.79 44.75 20.46
CA GLU A 292 -0.99 45.64 21.60
C GLU A 292 -2.37 46.34 21.57
N ILE A 293 -3.07 46.30 20.43
CA ILE A 293 -4.39 46.91 20.28
C ILE A 293 -5.43 46.08 21.06
N PRO A 294 -6.32 46.68 21.86
CA PRO A 294 -7.39 45.96 22.55
C PRO A 294 -8.32 45.20 21.58
N LEU A 295 -8.80 44.02 21.96
CA LEU A 295 -9.56 43.11 21.08
C LEU A 295 -10.74 43.77 20.34
N LEU A 296 -11.52 44.62 21.03
CA LEU A 296 -12.69 45.30 20.44
C LEU A 296 -12.32 46.46 19.49
N GLN A 297 -11.06 46.90 19.49
CA GLN A 297 -10.55 47.93 18.58
C GLN A 297 -9.83 47.34 17.37
N ARG A 298 -9.61 46.02 17.35
CA ARG A 298 -8.98 45.34 16.22
C ARG A 298 -9.96 45.24 15.05
N LYS A 299 -9.41 45.24 13.84
CA LYS A 299 -10.15 44.87 12.63
C LYS A 299 -10.78 43.50 12.81
N ASP A 300 -12.06 43.39 12.46
CA ASP A 300 -12.74 42.11 12.50
C ASP A 300 -12.16 41.14 11.45
N LEU A 301 -12.53 39.86 11.53
CA LEU A 301 -12.02 38.86 10.60
C LEU A 301 -12.44 39.14 9.15
N ALA A 302 -13.64 39.69 8.92
CA ALA A 302 -14.16 39.95 7.59
C ALA A 302 -13.41 41.11 6.90
N GLU A 303 -13.05 42.15 7.63
CA GLU A 303 -12.17 43.23 7.17
C GLU A 303 -10.78 42.69 6.82
N ARG A 304 -10.18 41.90 7.72
CA ARG A 304 -8.86 41.29 7.50
C ARG A 304 -8.83 40.34 6.30
N LEU A 305 -9.89 39.58 6.07
CA LEU A 305 -10.00 38.70 4.90
C LEU A 305 -10.11 39.49 3.60
N ARG A 306 -10.88 40.60 3.59
CA ARG A 306 -11.00 41.47 2.41
C ARG A 306 -9.66 42.07 1.99
N GLU A 307 -8.81 42.44 2.95
CA GLU A 307 -7.46 42.98 2.67
C GLU A 307 -6.59 42.00 1.87
N ILE A 308 -6.77 40.70 2.07
CA ILE A 308 -6.01 39.66 1.37
C ILE A 308 -6.76 39.08 0.17
N SER A 309 -7.83 39.74 -0.29
CA SER A 309 -8.71 39.27 -1.38
C SER A 309 -9.38 37.92 -1.11
N ALA A 310 -9.61 37.60 0.17
CA ALA A 310 -10.40 36.46 0.60
C ALA A 310 -11.77 36.89 1.12
N GLY A 311 -12.73 35.96 1.14
CA GLY A 311 -14.06 36.19 1.70
C GLY A 311 -14.62 34.95 2.39
N THR A 312 -15.62 35.17 3.22
CA THR A 312 -16.38 34.11 3.89
C THR A 312 -17.68 33.88 3.14
N GLY A 313 -17.95 32.62 2.78
CA GLY A 313 -19.22 32.20 2.20
C GLY A 313 -20.38 32.23 3.20
N PRO A 314 -21.63 32.04 2.75
CA PRO A 314 -22.80 31.95 3.64
C PRO A 314 -22.72 30.74 4.59
N ASP A 315 -21.92 29.75 4.23
CA ASP A 315 -21.61 28.54 5.00
C ASP A 315 -20.48 28.74 6.03
N GLY A 316 -19.96 29.97 6.19
CA GLY A 316 -18.85 30.26 7.10
C GLY A 316 -17.48 29.82 6.58
N HIS A 317 -17.37 29.30 5.35
CA HIS A 317 -16.11 28.81 4.81
C HIS A 317 -15.35 29.91 4.07
N VAL A 318 -14.04 29.99 4.31
CA VAL A 318 -13.17 31.03 3.77
C VAL A 318 -12.53 30.56 2.48
N ARG A 319 -12.65 31.37 1.42
CA ARG A 319 -12.14 31.06 0.08
C ARG A 319 -11.55 32.32 -0.56
N PHE A 320 -10.62 32.14 -1.48
CA PHE A 320 -10.30 33.19 -2.45
C PHE A 320 -11.37 33.19 -3.54
N THR A 321 -11.68 34.37 -4.06
CA THR A 321 -12.66 34.53 -5.14
C THR A 321 -12.10 34.06 -6.48
N GLU A 322 -10.78 34.11 -6.64
CA GLU A 322 -10.10 33.80 -7.89
C GLU A 322 -9.57 32.37 -7.92
N LEU A 323 -9.73 31.71 -9.08
CA LEU A 323 -9.30 30.32 -9.29
C LEU A 323 -7.77 30.15 -9.15
N ASP A 324 -7.33 29.14 -8.40
CA ASP A 324 -5.92 28.78 -8.12
C ASP A 324 -5.08 29.89 -7.48
N TYR A 325 -5.74 30.91 -6.95
CA TYR A 325 -5.10 31.98 -6.22
C TYR A 325 -4.36 31.44 -4.98
N ASP A 326 -4.98 30.51 -4.25
CA ASP A 326 -4.39 29.77 -3.14
C ASP A 326 -3.10 29.04 -3.55
N ALA A 327 -3.14 28.31 -4.67
CA ALA A 327 -2.00 27.51 -5.14
C ALA A 327 -0.79 28.38 -5.49
N ALA A 328 -1.04 29.51 -6.16
CA ALA A 328 0.01 30.44 -6.51
C ALA A 328 0.58 31.20 -5.30
N ILE A 329 -0.24 31.53 -4.29
CA ILE A 329 0.25 32.07 -3.01
C ILE A 329 1.19 31.06 -2.34
N ARG A 330 0.76 29.80 -2.21
CA ARG A 330 1.59 28.74 -1.61
C ARG A 330 2.93 28.64 -2.34
N ALA A 331 2.91 28.59 -3.68
CA ALA A 331 4.12 28.52 -4.48
C ALA A 331 5.01 29.74 -4.29
N HIS A 332 4.44 30.96 -4.27
CA HIS A 332 5.20 32.19 -4.09
C HIS A 332 5.95 32.21 -2.76
N PHE A 333 5.26 32.01 -1.63
CA PHE A 333 5.91 31.99 -0.31
C PHE A 333 6.92 30.85 -0.19
N TRP A 334 6.58 29.69 -0.75
CA TRP A 334 7.49 28.55 -0.72
C TRP A 334 8.79 28.81 -1.49
N ASP A 335 8.70 29.44 -2.66
CA ASP A 335 9.84 29.66 -3.55
C ASP A 335 10.70 30.86 -3.10
N HIS A 336 10.08 31.93 -2.60
CA HIS A 336 10.75 33.20 -2.30
C HIS A 336 11.07 33.40 -0.81
N MET A 337 10.53 32.58 0.10
CA MET A 337 10.80 32.67 1.54
C MET A 337 11.20 31.29 2.10
N PRO A 338 12.39 30.77 1.73
CA PRO A 338 12.82 29.42 2.07
C PRO A 338 12.89 29.13 3.58
N GLU A 339 13.10 30.15 4.41
CA GLU A 339 13.17 30.06 5.87
C GLU A 339 11.81 29.71 6.50
N LEU A 340 10.70 29.98 5.80
CA LEU A 340 9.36 29.64 6.28
C LEU A 340 9.09 28.14 6.22
N ARG A 341 9.77 27.37 5.39
CA ARG A 341 9.40 25.97 5.08
C ARG A 341 9.36 25.07 6.32
N GLN A 342 10.37 25.16 7.19
CA GLN A 342 10.40 24.41 8.45
C GLN A 342 9.28 24.86 9.39
N HIS A 343 9.08 26.17 9.53
CA HIS A 343 8.03 26.75 10.36
C HIS A 343 6.63 26.35 9.88
N LEU A 344 6.41 26.26 8.56
CA LEU A 344 5.16 25.76 7.98
C LEU A 344 4.92 24.29 8.29
N GLY A 345 5.97 23.47 8.37
CA GLY A 345 5.88 22.08 8.83
C GLY A 345 5.45 21.98 10.30
N THR A 346 6.06 22.77 11.19
CA THR A 346 5.69 22.85 12.61
C THR A 346 4.27 23.39 12.80
N TRP A 347 3.94 24.45 12.09
CA TRP A 347 2.60 25.05 12.10
C TRP A 347 1.53 24.07 11.61
N ALA A 348 1.80 23.30 10.55
CA ALA A 348 0.88 22.29 10.06
C ALA A 348 0.64 21.19 11.11
N ALA A 349 1.69 20.76 11.83
CA ALA A 349 1.58 19.81 12.94
C ALA A 349 0.64 20.32 14.05
N GLY A 350 0.76 21.60 14.44
CA GLY A 350 -0.14 22.19 15.41
C GLY A 350 -1.55 22.41 14.87
N SER A 351 -1.68 22.70 13.56
CA SER A 351 -2.98 22.93 12.91
C SER A 351 -3.80 21.65 12.81
N VAL A 352 -3.18 20.50 12.55
CA VAL A 352 -3.90 19.21 12.54
C VAL A 352 -4.41 18.82 13.93
N ASP A 353 -3.76 19.30 14.98
CA ASP A 353 -4.11 19.05 16.39
C ASP A 353 -5.14 20.02 16.97
N LEU A 354 -5.59 21.01 16.19
CA LEU A 354 -6.64 21.93 16.65
C LEU A 354 -7.90 21.13 17.01
N ASN A 355 -8.33 21.28 18.26
CA ASN A 355 -9.54 20.67 18.79
C ASN A 355 -10.75 21.56 18.52
N ASP A 356 -11.02 21.81 17.24
CA ASP A 356 -12.16 22.58 16.76
C ASP A 356 -13.12 21.66 16.00
N PRO A 357 -14.45 21.72 16.24
CA PRO A 357 -15.43 20.87 15.57
C PRO A 357 -15.39 20.92 14.03
N HIS A 358 -14.91 22.02 13.46
CA HIS A 358 -14.79 22.22 12.02
C HIS A 358 -13.48 21.70 11.43
N VAL A 359 -12.54 21.21 12.25
CA VAL A 359 -11.31 20.53 11.79
C VAL A 359 -11.65 19.06 11.52
N THR A 360 -12.31 18.84 10.38
CA THR A 360 -12.65 17.50 9.90
C THR A 360 -11.41 16.80 9.32
N ARG A 361 -11.53 15.49 9.06
CA ARG A 361 -10.47 14.71 8.39
C ARG A 361 -10.11 15.30 7.03
N GLU A 362 -11.10 15.73 6.26
CA GLU A 362 -10.91 16.32 4.92
C GLU A 362 -10.10 17.61 4.98
N VAL A 363 -10.31 18.44 6.02
CA VAL A 363 -9.53 19.67 6.23
C VAL A 363 -8.07 19.32 6.56
N ARG A 364 -7.83 18.32 7.42
CA ARG A 364 -6.49 17.85 7.77
C ARG A 364 -5.77 17.26 6.56
N ASP A 365 -6.40 16.34 5.86
CA ASP A 365 -5.85 15.69 4.66
C ASP A 365 -5.55 16.74 3.58
N GLY A 366 -6.45 17.70 3.38
CA GLY A 366 -6.26 18.82 2.45
C GLY A 366 -5.07 19.72 2.80
N LEU A 367 -4.87 20.02 4.10
CA LEU A 367 -3.70 20.77 4.58
C LEU A 367 -2.40 20.00 4.28
N VAL A 368 -2.34 18.72 4.65
CA VAL A 368 -1.16 17.88 4.47
C VAL A 368 -0.84 17.71 2.98
N ALA A 369 -1.83 17.44 2.14
CA ALA A 369 -1.65 17.30 0.70
C ALA A 369 -1.09 18.58 0.05
N ARG A 370 -1.59 19.76 0.44
CA ARG A 370 -1.10 21.05 -0.07
C ARG A 370 0.34 21.33 0.36
N LEU A 371 0.71 20.96 1.59
CA LEU A 371 2.08 21.08 2.09
C LEU A 371 3.01 20.10 1.37
N ALA A 372 2.62 18.84 1.27
CA ALA A 372 3.36 17.79 0.56
C ALA A 372 3.61 18.17 -0.90
N ALA A 373 2.60 18.74 -1.58
CA ALA A 373 2.74 19.23 -2.94
C ALA A 373 3.85 20.28 -3.09
N GLN A 374 4.08 21.14 -2.10
CA GLN A 374 5.18 22.12 -2.18
C GLN A 374 6.56 21.47 -2.00
N TYR A 375 6.70 20.52 -1.07
CA TYR A 375 7.93 19.75 -0.91
C TYR A 375 8.28 18.99 -2.19
N LEU A 376 7.32 18.26 -2.75
CA LEU A 376 7.52 17.41 -3.93
C LEU A 376 7.78 18.25 -5.19
N ARG A 377 7.01 19.32 -5.42
CA ARG A 377 7.22 20.23 -6.57
C ARG A 377 8.63 20.82 -6.62
N THR A 378 9.24 21.04 -5.45
CA THR A 378 10.57 21.66 -5.34
C THR A 378 11.71 20.64 -5.19
N GLY A 379 11.45 19.35 -5.41
CA GLY A 379 12.48 18.30 -5.31
C GLY A 379 12.95 18.02 -3.87
N ARG A 380 12.15 18.42 -2.87
CA ARG A 380 12.50 18.34 -1.44
C ARG A 380 11.80 17.17 -0.75
N GLY A 381 11.69 16.03 -1.43
CA GLY A 381 11.07 14.82 -0.87
C GLY A 381 11.63 14.41 0.49
N GLU A 382 12.94 14.54 0.71
CA GLU A 382 13.58 14.25 2.01
C GLU A 382 13.06 15.14 3.14
N GLY A 383 12.72 16.41 2.86
CA GLY A 383 12.13 17.29 3.86
C GLY A 383 10.73 16.86 4.30
N LEU A 384 9.93 16.33 3.36
CA LEU A 384 8.61 15.76 3.66
C LEU A 384 8.73 14.45 4.44
N ALA A 385 9.69 13.62 4.09
CA ALA A 385 10.01 12.38 4.80
C ALA A 385 10.39 12.65 6.28
N SER A 386 11.31 13.59 6.52
CA SER A 386 11.70 14.01 7.87
C SER A 386 10.53 14.61 8.65
N LEU A 387 9.67 15.39 7.99
CA LEU A 387 8.48 15.96 8.63
C LEU A 387 7.52 14.87 9.13
N ALA A 388 7.30 13.81 8.34
CA ALA A 388 6.46 12.69 8.74
C ALA A 388 7.05 11.91 9.94
N GLU A 389 8.38 11.75 10.00
CA GLU A 389 9.06 11.16 11.16
C GLU A 389 8.88 12.06 12.40
N ASP A 390 9.12 13.37 12.28
CA ASP A 390 8.98 14.33 13.38
C ASP A 390 7.56 14.39 13.94
N TRP A 391 6.55 14.30 13.06
CA TRP A 391 5.14 14.23 13.44
C TRP A 391 4.80 13.01 14.30
N SER A 392 5.63 11.97 14.30
CA SER A 392 5.43 10.72 15.05
C SER A 392 6.38 10.51 16.23
N ALA A 393 7.33 11.42 16.45
CA ALA A 393 8.43 11.25 17.40
C ALA A 393 8.10 11.68 18.86
N THR A 394 7.10 12.52 19.09
CA THR A 394 6.73 13.09 20.42
C THR A 394 5.23 13.03 20.66
N THR A 395 4.80 12.96 21.94
CA THR A 395 3.39 12.88 22.42
C THR A 395 2.36 13.14 21.33
N THR A 396 2.03 12.07 20.60
CA THR A 396 1.39 12.20 19.28
C THR A 396 -0.11 12.02 19.42
N SER A 397 -0.88 12.99 18.94
CA SER A 397 -2.33 12.79 18.78
C SER A 397 -2.58 11.79 17.66
N ARG A 398 -3.76 11.14 17.66
CA ARG A 398 -4.18 10.30 16.54
C ARG A 398 -4.19 11.07 15.22
N ALA A 399 -4.63 12.32 15.22
CA ALA A 399 -4.69 13.17 14.03
C ALA A 399 -3.30 13.41 13.42
N ARG A 400 -2.27 13.57 14.26
CA ARG A 400 -0.89 13.78 13.80
C ARG A 400 -0.27 12.51 13.21
N LEU A 401 -0.58 11.33 13.75
CA LEU A 401 -0.19 10.04 13.13
C LEU A 401 -0.86 9.84 11.77
N GLU A 402 -2.15 10.16 11.66
CA GLU A 402 -2.89 10.10 10.39
C GLU A 402 -2.31 11.08 9.35
N ALA A 403 -1.94 12.29 9.78
CA ALA A 403 -1.24 13.26 8.94
C ALA A 403 0.11 12.74 8.44
N ALA A 404 0.89 12.06 9.28
CA ALA A 404 2.18 11.46 8.88
C ALA A 404 1.99 10.35 7.84
N VAL A 405 0.98 9.49 8.01
CA VAL A 405 0.60 8.48 7.00
C VAL A 405 0.22 9.16 5.69
N HIS A 406 -0.59 10.22 5.73
CA HIS A 406 -1.01 10.95 4.52
C HIS A 406 0.18 11.62 3.81
N ALA A 407 1.11 12.23 4.55
CA ALA A 407 2.33 12.83 4.00
C ALA A 407 3.21 11.81 3.25
N LEU A 408 3.44 10.64 3.85
CA LEU A 408 4.19 9.55 3.20
C LEU A 408 3.42 8.98 2.00
N THR A 409 2.09 8.91 2.08
CA THR A 409 1.23 8.50 0.95
C THR A 409 1.36 9.45 -0.23
N CYS A 410 1.39 10.77 0.00
CA CYS A 410 1.65 11.74 -1.06
C CYS A 410 3.03 11.53 -1.71
N GLY A 411 4.06 11.25 -0.91
CA GLY A 411 5.40 10.97 -1.42
C GLY A 411 5.50 9.68 -2.23
N LEU A 412 4.81 8.61 -1.80
CA LEU A 412 4.74 7.32 -2.49
C LEU A 412 3.98 7.40 -3.82
N ASN A 413 2.92 8.21 -3.88
CA ASN A 413 2.08 8.38 -5.07
C ASN A 413 2.68 9.39 -6.07
N ASP A 414 3.75 10.10 -5.71
CA ASP A 414 4.41 11.03 -6.61
C ASP A 414 5.26 10.28 -7.65
N PRO A 415 5.06 10.51 -8.97
CA PRO A 415 5.80 9.80 -10.01
C PRO A 415 7.31 10.03 -9.99
N ALA A 416 7.77 11.19 -9.50
CA ALA A 416 9.20 11.52 -9.46
C ALA A 416 9.89 11.02 -8.18
N HIS A 417 9.16 11.00 -7.05
CA HIS A 417 9.73 10.70 -5.73
C HIS A 417 9.32 9.33 -5.16
N GLY A 418 8.34 8.64 -5.74
CA GLY A 418 7.80 7.39 -5.18
C GLY A 418 8.88 6.33 -4.91
N ARG A 419 9.86 6.20 -5.82
CA ARG A 419 11.02 5.31 -5.64
C ARG A 419 11.88 5.68 -4.44
N SER A 420 12.25 6.96 -4.29
CA SER A 420 13.05 7.40 -3.15
C SER A 420 12.30 7.23 -1.83
N PHE A 421 10.99 7.43 -1.81
CA PHE A 421 10.17 7.18 -0.62
C PHE A 421 10.12 5.69 -0.26
N ARG A 422 9.93 4.78 -1.24
CA ARG A 422 9.98 3.33 -0.99
C ARG A 422 11.32 2.89 -0.42
N GLN A 423 12.44 3.40 -0.94
CA GLN A 423 13.77 3.11 -0.43
C GLN A 423 13.97 3.65 0.99
N ARG A 424 13.53 4.88 1.26
CA ARG A 424 13.63 5.49 2.58
C ARG A 424 12.82 4.74 3.63
N ILE A 425 11.60 4.35 3.29
CA ILE A 425 10.72 3.54 4.14
C ILE A 425 11.36 2.20 4.44
N TYR A 426 11.96 1.55 3.44
CA TYR A 426 12.72 0.33 3.70
C TYR A 426 13.84 0.56 4.71
N GLN A 427 14.66 1.60 4.53
CA GLN A 427 15.75 1.90 5.47
C GLN A 427 15.23 2.12 6.89
N TRP A 428 14.10 2.82 7.06
CA TRP A 428 13.47 2.97 8.38
C TRP A 428 13.01 1.62 8.94
N CYS A 429 12.26 0.82 8.17
CA CYS A 429 11.82 -0.51 8.59
C CYS A 429 12.99 -1.44 8.90
N ALA A 430 14.10 -1.33 8.17
CA ALA A 430 15.30 -2.13 8.35
C ALA A 430 16.21 -1.62 9.50
N ASN A 431 16.02 -0.41 10.02
CA ASN A 431 16.88 0.18 11.06
C ASN A 431 16.39 -0.06 12.51
N LYS A 432 17.30 -0.45 13.41
CA LYS A 432 17.00 -0.91 14.78
C LYS A 432 16.45 0.17 15.72
N HIS A 433 16.49 1.45 15.36
CA HIS A 433 16.13 2.57 16.23
C HIS A 433 15.10 3.51 15.61
N LEU A 434 13.83 3.07 15.57
CA LEU A 434 12.70 3.97 15.28
C LEU A 434 12.34 4.76 16.54
N LYS A 435 12.00 6.03 16.37
CA LYS A 435 11.59 6.94 17.45
C LYS A 435 10.08 6.95 17.61
N GLY A 436 9.59 7.03 18.84
CA GLY A 436 8.18 7.26 19.16
C GLY A 436 7.23 6.26 18.50
N GLU A 437 6.09 6.75 18.02
CA GLU A 437 5.03 5.97 17.39
C GLU A 437 5.23 5.81 15.88
N PHE A 438 6.41 6.15 15.35
CA PHE A 438 6.69 6.09 13.92
C PHE A 438 6.56 4.67 13.35
N ALA A 439 6.87 3.65 14.15
CA ALA A 439 6.67 2.26 13.75
C ALA A 439 5.21 1.98 13.36
N GLN A 440 4.22 2.56 14.06
CA GLN A 440 2.81 2.38 13.73
C GLN A 440 2.44 3.05 12.41
N VAL A 441 3.01 4.22 12.12
CA VAL A 441 2.87 4.92 10.83
C VAL A 441 3.41 4.04 9.71
N LEU A 442 4.61 3.47 9.88
CA LEU A 442 5.24 2.61 8.87
C LEU A 442 4.47 1.31 8.65
N VAL A 443 3.96 0.66 9.70
CA VAL A 443 3.08 -0.51 9.57
C VAL A 443 1.89 -0.17 8.68
N ARG A 444 1.23 0.95 8.95
CA ARG A 444 0.05 1.37 8.19
C ARG A 444 0.39 1.70 6.74
N VAL A 445 1.44 2.47 6.49
CA VAL A 445 1.89 2.81 5.13
C VAL A 445 2.26 1.55 4.34
N CYS A 446 2.95 0.58 4.96
CA CYS A 446 3.32 -0.65 4.28
C CYS A 446 2.10 -1.52 3.95
N ALA A 447 1.20 -1.72 4.91
CA ALA A 447 0.03 -2.59 4.75
C ALA A 447 -1.09 -2.01 3.88
N ASP A 448 -1.27 -0.69 3.92
CA ASP A 448 -2.41 -0.03 3.25
C ASP A 448 -2.02 0.59 1.91
N VAL A 449 -0.80 1.12 1.77
CA VAL A 449 -0.37 1.88 0.58
C VAL A 449 0.58 1.05 -0.27
N ILE A 450 1.71 0.60 0.29
CA ILE A 450 2.72 -0.14 -0.47
C ILE A 450 2.18 -1.50 -0.94
N ALA A 451 1.50 -2.24 -0.05
CA ALA A 451 0.99 -3.58 -0.38
C ALA A 451 0.00 -3.62 -1.56
N SER A 452 -0.68 -2.50 -1.85
CA SER A 452 -1.65 -2.40 -2.95
C SER A 452 -1.05 -2.55 -4.35
N SER A 453 0.24 -2.23 -4.49
CA SER A 453 0.95 -2.21 -5.78
C SER A 453 2.30 -2.90 -5.72
N HIS A 454 2.89 -3.05 -4.54
CA HIS A 454 4.20 -3.64 -4.31
C HIS A 454 4.15 -4.59 -3.09
N PRO A 455 3.32 -5.65 -3.11
CA PRO A 455 3.11 -6.57 -2.00
C PRO A 455 4.40 -7.24 -1.51
N ASP A 456 5.31 -7.59 -2.41
CA ASP A 456 6.62 -8.14 -2.11
C ASP A 456 7.48 -7.22 -1.23
N GLN A 457 7.52 -5.94 -1.59
CA GLN A 457 8.20 -4.89 -0.84
C GLN A 457 7.55 -4.66 0.53
N ALA A 458 6.21 -4.66 0.57
CA ALA A 458 5.45 -4.49 1.81
C ALA A 458 5.70 -5.65 2.79
N LEU A 459 5.66 -6.90 2.30
CA LEU A 459 5.90 -8.11 3.10
C LEU A 459 7.19 -8.00 3.89
N LEU A 460 8.25 -7.57 3.23
CA LEU A 460 9.57 -7.56 3.83
C LEU A 460 9.76 -6.44 4.85
N ARG A 461 9.20 -5.27 4.57
CA ARG A 461 9.15 -4.13 5.50
C ARG A 461 8.33 -4.47 6.74
N LEU A 462 7.16 -5.07 6.55
CA LEU A 462 6.30 -5.55 7.63
C LEU A 462 6.99 -6.66 8.44
N TYR A 463 7.70 -7.58 7.79
CA TYR A 463 8.52 -8.59 8.47
C TYR A 463 9.58 -7.94 9.38
N HIS A 464 10.30 -6.92 8.89
CA HIS A 464 11.29 -6.22 9.71
C HIS A 464 10.68 -5.48 10.90
N LEU A 465 9.49 -4.89 10.72
CA LEU A 465 8.73 -4.25 11.79
C LEU A 465 8.22 -5.27 12.81
N ALA A 466 7.62 -6.38 12.36
CA ALA A 466 7.11 -7.46 13.21
C ALA A 466 8.21 -8.07 14.08
N ARG A 467 9.41 -8.25 13.51
CA ARG A 467 10.57 -8.76 14.25
C ARG A 467 10.99 -7.89 15.43
N ARG A 468 10.63 -6.60 15.42
CA ARG A 468 11.00 -5.61 16.46
C ARG A 468 9.85 -5.21 17.35
N GLU A 469 8.65 -5.71 17.05
CA GLU A 469 7.44 -5.31 17.75
C GLU A 469 7.53 -5.74 19.23
N ARG A 470 7.19 -4.81 20.13
CA ARG A 470 7.17 -5.04 21.58
C ARG A 470 5.88 -4.47 22.15
N GLY A 471 5.10 -5.30 22.84
CA GLY A 471 3.87 -4.88 23.51
C GLY A 471 2.65 -4.70 22.60
N THR A 472 2.84 -4.74 21.28
CA THR A 472 1.77 -4.78 20.27
C THR A 472 1.94 -6.00 19.35
N THR A 473 0.94 -6.30 18.53
CA THR A 473 0.96 -7.42 17.55
C THR A 473 0.49 -6.97 16.16
N ARG A 474 0.43 -5.66 15.92
CA ARG A 474 -0.13 -5.07 14.70
C ARG A 474 0.73 -5.38 13.49
N ALA A 475 2.05 -5.22 13.58
CA ALA A 475 2.93 -5.52 12.44
C ALA A 475 2.86 -7.01 12.08
N LEU A 476 2.84 -7.88 13.09
CA LEU A 476 2.65 -9.32 12.91
C LEU A 476 1.30 -9.65 12.26
N GLN A 477 0.21 -9.04 12.71
CA GLN A 477 -1.11 -9.20 12.11
C GLN A 477 -1.11 -8.80 10.62
N GLU A 478 -0.52 -7.66 10.27
CA GLU A 478 -0.45 -7.22 8.88
C GLU A 478 0.41 -8.15 8.00
N VAL A 479 1.49 -8.75 8.54
CA VAL A 479 2.24 -9.81 7.83
C VAL A 479 1.34 -11.00 7.54
N CYS A 480 0.63 -11.51 8.55
CA CYS A 480 -0.26 -12.67 8.42
C CYS A 480 -1.40 -12.40 7.43
N GLU A 481 -2.02 -11.22 7.50
CA GLU A 481 -3.06 -10.81 6.55
C GLU A 481 -2.52 -10.71 5.13
N LEU A 482 -1.32 -10.17 4.93
CA LEU A 482 -0.72 -10.05 3.61
C LEU A 482 -0.36 -11.43 3.02
N VAL A 483 0.22 -12.36 3.79
CA VAL A 483 0.48 -13.71 3.27
C VAL A 483 -0.78 -14.56 3.15
N ALA A 484 -1.90 -14.16 3.75
CA ALA A 484 -3.19 -14.81 3.54
C ALA A 484 -3.77 -14.53 2.15
N THR A 485 -3.42 -13.40 1.52
CA THR A 485 -3.94 -13.04 0.18
C THR A 485 -3.19 -13.71 -0.97
N SER A 486 -2.00 -14.27 -0.73
CA SER A 486 -1.16 -14.84 -1.79
C SER A 486 -0.29 -16.00 -1.29
N SER A 487 -0.44 -17.15 -1.93
CA SER A 487 0.39 -18.34 -1.69
C SER A 487 1.87 -18.08 -1.98
N ARG A 488 2.15 -17.28 -3.02
CA ARG A 488 3.50 -16.82 -3.39
C ARG A 488 4.17 -16.01 -2.28
N LEU A 489 3.45 -15.04 -1.71
CA LEU A 489 3.97 -14.25 -0.58
C LEU A 489 4.21 -15.13 0.66
N ARG A 490 3.36 -16.13 0.90
CA ARG A 490 3.60 -17.12 1.96
C ARG A 490 4.87 -17.94 1.71
N ARG A 491 5.03 -18.52 0.52
CA ARG A 491 6.24 -19.26 0.13
C ARG A 491 7.49 -18.41 0.36
N ARG A 492 7.46 -17.16 -0.09
CA ARG A 492 8.56 -16.20 0.05
C ARG A 492 8.89 -15.87 1.52
N LEU A 493 7.89 -15.71 2.38
CA LEU A 493 8.11 -15.50 3.81
C LEU A 493 8.75 -16.74 4.45
N LEU A 494 8.25 -17.94 4.12
CA LEU A 494 8.78 -19.21 4.66
C LEU A 494 10.23 -19.45 4.24
N ASP A 495 10.54 -19.23 2.96
CA ASP A 495 11.90 -19.30 2.44
C ASP A 495 12.83 -18.31 3.13
N ARG A 496 12.40 -17.05 3.31
CA ARG A 496 13.19 -16.05 4.05
C ARG A 496 13.47 -16.47 5.49
N LEU A 497 12.47 -17.03 6.19
CA LEU A 497 12.63 -17.52 7.56
C LEU A 497 13.60 -18.72 7.61
N ALA A 498 13.57 -19.60 6.63
CA ALA A 498 14.42 -20.79 6.60
C ALA A 498 15.91 -20.52 6.26
N ARG A 499 16.24 -19.37 5.64
CA ARG A 499 17.61 -19.06 5.16
C ARG A 499 18.62 -18.67 6.23
N SER A 500 18.20 -18.38 7.46
CA SER A 500 19.10 -17.86 8.51
C SER A 500 18.83 -18.52 9.87
N ALA A 501 19.82 -18.44 10.77
CA ALA A 501 19.61 -18.82 12.17
C ALA A 501 18.48 -17.96 12.76
N LEU A 502 17.35 -18.61 13.05
CA LEU A 502 16.12 -17.96 13.48
C LEU A 502 16.25 -17.45 14.91
N SER A 503 16.02 -16.15 15.10
CA SER A 503 15.85 -15.58 16.43
C SER A 503 14.48 -15.96 17.01
N PRO A 504 14.30 -15.94 18.35
CA PRO A 504 12.99 -16.16 18.97
C PRO A 504 11.89 -15.20 18.50
N ALA A 505 12.23 -14.02 17.99
CA ALA A 505 11.27 -13.09 17.39
C ALA A 505 10.78 -13.59 16.03
N GLU A 506 11.68 -14.15 15.20
CA GLU A 506 11.32 -14.71 13.89
C GLU A 506 10.51 -15.99 14.02
N LEU A 507 10.79 -16.83 15.03
CA LEU A 507 9.96 -18.00 15.34
C LEU A 507 8.53 -17.61 15.72
N ARG A 508 8.36 -16.48 16.42
CA ARG A 508 7.03 -15.92 16.74
C ARG A 508 6.32 -15.29 15.54
N ILE A 509 7.04 -14.98 14.47
CA ILE A 509 6.44 -14.62 13.16
C ILE A 509 6.03 -15.88 12.41
N PHE A 510 6.90 -16.90 12.38
CA PHE A 510 6.65 -18.16 11.70
C PHE A 510 5.36 -18.84 12.17
N LEU A 511 5.18 -19.01 13.48
CA LEU A 511 4.05 -19.75 14.06
C LEU A 511 2.66 -19.29 13.53
N PRO A 512 2.30 -18.00 13.58
CA PRO A 512 1.03 -17.52 13.04
C PRO A 512 1.00 -17.40 11.51
N ALA A 513 2.14 -17.18 10.84
CA ALA A 513 2.20 -17.09 9.38
C ALA A 513 2.11 -18.45 8.68
N CYS A 514 2.50 -19.52 9.38
CA CYS A 514 2.49 -20.91 8.91
C CYS A 514 1.13 -21.58 9.22
N ASP A 515 0.05 -20.99 8.73
CA ASP A 515 -1.31 -21.49 8.92
C ASP A 515 -1.52 -22.81 8.13
N PRO A 516 -1.76 -23.95 8.80
CA PRO A 516 -1.89 -25.24 8.13
C PRO A 516 -3.08 -25.27 7.17
N VAL A 517 -4.17 -24.56 7.45
CA VAL A 517 -5.36 -24.51 6.56
C VAL A 517 -4.97 -23.91 5.21
N ALA A 518 -4.17 -22.85 5.25
CA ALA A 518 -3.76 -22.14 4.06
C ALA A 518 -2.62 -22.86 3.30
N LEU A 519 -1.89 -23.76 3.96
CA LEU A 519 -0.89 -24.63 3.31
C LEU A 519 -1.53 -25.79 2.52
N ILE A 520 -2.67 -26.30 2.98
CA ILE A 520 -3.40 -27.41 2.32
C ILE A 520 -4.43 -26.93 1.29
N ALA A 521 -4.78 -25.65 1.33
CA ALA A 521 -5.70 -25.04 0.38
C ALA A 521 -5.10 -25.10 -1.04
N PRO A 522 -5.87 -25.59 -2.03
CA PRO A 522 -5.41 -25.60 -3.41
C PRO A 522 -5.28 -24.17 -3.95
N TYR A 523 -4.20 -23.89 -4.67
CA TYR A 523 -3.95 -22.56 -5.23
C TYR A 523 -3.56 -22.56 -6.72
N ASP A 524 -3.02 -23.67 -7.26
CA ASP A 524 -2.68 -23.83 -8.69
C ASP A 524 -3.03 -25.25 -9.16
N ASN A 525 -3.92 -25.39 -10.14
CA ASN A 525 -4.29 -26.68 -10.75
C ASN A 525 -4.60 -27.79 -9.72
N SER A 526 -5.20 -27.42 -8.58
CA SER A 526 -5.48 -28.28 -7.41
C SER A 526 -4.28 -28.67 -6.53
N SER A 527 -3.07 -28.20 -6.83
CA SER A 527 -1.87 -28.37 -5.99
C SER A 527 -1.91 -27.43 -4.78
N ALA A 528 -1.40 -27.91 -3.65
CA ALA A 528 -1.31 -27.16 -2.40
C ALA A 528 0.14 -26.82 -2.04
N LEU A 529 0.37 -25.73 -1.30
CA LEU A 529 1.73 -25.30 -0.94
C LEU A 529 2.51 -26.38 -0.17
N VAL A 530 1.81 -27.16 0.66
CA VAL A 530 2.40 -28.26 1.44
C VAL A 530 3.00 -29.37 0.56
N GLU A 531 2.60 -29.48 -0.70
CA GLU A 531 3.07 -30.52 -1.62
C GLU A 531 4.41 -30.14 -2.29
N GLU A 532 4.85 -28.89 -2.16
CA GLU A 532 6.11 -28.42 -2.74
C GLU A 532 7.31 -28.76 -1.87
N ASN A 533 8.31 -29.44 -2.44
CA ASN A 533 9.54 -29.83 -1.73
C ASN A 533 10.27 -28.63 -1.08
N GLY A 534 10.30 -27.48 -1.75
CA GLY A 534 10.91 -26.25 -1.21
C GLY A 534 10.19 -25.75 0.04
N VAL A 535 8.85 -25.70 0.00
CA VAL A 535 8.03 -25.32 1.15
C VAL A 535 8.17 -26.32 2.29
N GLN A 536 8.12 -27.63 2.00
CA GLN A 536 8.34 -28.67 3.00
C GLN A 536 9.68 -28.49 3.72
N THR A 537 10.76 -28.27 2.97
CA THR A 537 12.09 -28.02 3.53
C THR A 537 12.11 -26.79 4.44
N CYS A 538 11.48 -25.69 4.01
CA CYS A 538 11.40 -24.46 4.81
C CYS A 538 10.59 -24.65 6.08
N VAL A 539 9.44 -25.30 5.99
CA VAL A 539 8.53 -25.58 7.11
C VAL A 539 9.19 -26.50 8.13
N THR A 540 9.82 -27.59 7.69
CA THR A 540 10.56 -28.52 8.57
C THR A 540 11.70 -27.80 9.27
N THR A 541 12.47 -26.96 8.55
CA THR A 541 13.57 -26.17 9.11
C THR A 541 13.08 -25.22 10.21
N CYS A 542 11.99 -24.50 9.97
CA CYS A 542 11.41 -23.56 10.93
C CYS A 542 10.79 -24.28 12.13
N TRP A 543 10.06 -25.38 11.92
CA TRP A 543 9.50 -26.17 13.03
C TRP A 543 10.58 -26.79 13.90
N ARG A 544 11.69 -27.27 13.33
CA ARG A 544 12.83 -27.75 14.10
C ARG A 544 13.34 -26.67 15.05
N ALA A 545 13.55 -25.46 14.52
CA ALA A 545 13.99 -24.33 15.33
C ALA A 545 12.96 -23.94 16.42
N VAL A 546 11.66 -23.99 16.13
CA VAL A 546 10.60 -23.80 17.14
C VAL A 546 10.72 -24.82 18.27
N LEU A 547 10.85 -26.11 17.93
CA LEU A 547 10.89 -27.20 18.89
C LEU A 547 12.16 -27.17 19.75
N ASP A 548 13.29 -26.70 19.19
CA ASP A 548 14.56 -26.61 19.90
C ASP A 548 14.68 -25.39 20.82
N GLU A 549 14.16 -24.23 20.38
CA GLU A 549 14.42 -22.91 20.99
C GLU A 549 13.24 -22.34 21.80
N LEU A 550 11.98 -22.64 21.43
CA LEU A 550 10.81 -22.07 22.12
C LEU A 550 10.26 -22.98 23.22
N PRO A 551 9.76 -22.41 24.34
CA PRO A 551 9.05 -23.17 25.37
C PRO A 551 7.79 -23.85 24.82
N HIS A 552 7.48 -25.06 25.33
CA HIS A 552 6.29 -25.83 24.94
C HIS A 552 4.99 -25.01 24.99
N ALA A 553 4.82 -24.18 26.01
CA ALA A 553 3.63 -23.35 26.16
C ALA A 553 3.42 -22.36 24.99
N GLU A 554 4.48 -21.90 24.33
CA GLU A 554 4.39 -20.94 23.22
C GLU A 554 4.00 -21.61 21.90
N TRP A 555 4.55 -22.79 21.59
CA TRP A 555 4.30 -23.46 20.32
C TRP A 555 3.13 -24.45 20.35
N ARG A 556 2.72 -24.93 21.54
CA ARG A 556 1.65 -25.92 21.68
C ARG A 556 0.34 -25.54 20.97
N PRO A 557 -0.21 -24.32 21.10
CA PRO A 557 -1.47 -23.96 20.44
C PRO A 557 -1.41 -24.09 18.91
N TYR A 558 -0.24 -23.82 18.33
CA TYR A 558 -0.01 -23.93 16.88
C TYR A 558 0.13 -25.39 16.44
N ALA A 559 0.81 -26.22 17.23
CA ALA A 559 0.88 -27.67 16.98
C ALA A 559 -0.50 -28.33 17.08
N GLU A 560 -1.31 -27.95 18.08
CA GLU A 560 -2.71 -28.42 18.18
C GLU A 560 -3.53 -28.02 16.94
N ARG A 561 -3.38 -26.79 16.43
CA ARG A 561 -4.04 -26.36 15.18
C ARG A 561 -3.62 -27.18 13.96
N TRP A 562 -2.34 -27.53 13.85
CA TRP A 562 -1.83 -28.42 12.80
C TRP A 562 -2.47 -29.80 12.85
N LEU A 563 -2.60 -30.37 14.05
CA LEU A 563 -3.22 -31.68 14.27
C LEU A 563 -4.72 -31.69 13.98
N HIS A 564 -5.43 -30.64 14.40
CA HIS A 564 -6.84 -30.45 14.05
C HIS A 564 -7.03 -30.38 12.52
N THR A 565 -6.18 -29.61 11.85
CA THR A 565 -6.25 -29.46 10.39
C THR A 565 -5.93 -30.77 9.67
N ALA A 566 -4.99 -31.57 10.20
CA ALA A 566 -4.65 -32.87 9.63
C ALA A 566 -5.80 -33.89 9.68
N THR A 567 -6.73 -33.74 10.63
CA THR A 567 -7.83 -34.70 10.86
C THR A 567 -8.75 -34.83 9.65
N ASP A 568 -9.03 -33.73 8.95
CA ASP A 568 -9.97 -33.70 7.81
C ASP A 568 -9.27 -33.53 6.44
N ALA A 569 -7.94 -33.46 6.41
CA ALA A 569 -7.16 -33.13 5.22
C ALA A 569 -6.68 -34.35 4.38
N GLY A 570 -7.07 -35.57 4.74
CA GLY A 570 -6.72 -36.79 4.00
C GLY A 570 -5.19 -36.95 3.80
N HIS A 571 -4.75 -37.20 2.55
CA HIS A 571 -3.32 -37.31 2.23
C HIS A 571 -2.51 -36.07 2.62
N ARG A 572 -3.09 -34.86 2.52
CA ARG A 572 -2.41 -33.63 2.95
C ARG A 572 -2.26 -33.54 4.46
N GLY A 573 -3.20 -34.14 5.21
CA GLY A 573 -3.06 -34.30 6.65
C GLY A 573 -1.86 -35.18 7.00
N ASP A 574 -1.67 -36.28 6.28
CA ASP A 574 -0.48 -37.14 6.42
C ASP A 574 0.83 -36.38 6.15
N LEU A 575 0.86 -35.46 5.17
CA LEU A 575 2.02 -34.60 4.92
C LEU A 575 2.28 -33.63 6.09
N LEU A 576 1.25 -32.97 6.63
CA LEU A 576 1.40 -32.08 7.79
C LEU A 576 1.99 -32.81 9.01
N LEU A 577 1.51 -34.04 9.28
CA LEU A 577 2.06 -34.87 10.35
C LEU A 577 3.52 -35.26 10.07
N GLY A 578 3.84 -35.59 8.81
CA GLY A 578 5.19 -35.87 8.36
C GLY A 578 6.16 -34.73 8.68
N LEU A 579 5.80 -33.49 8.30
CA LEU A 579 6.65 -32.32 8.52
C LEU A 579 6.95 -32.06 10.00
N LEU A 580 5.97 -32.26 10.90
CA LEU A 580 6.19 -32.13 12.34
C LEU A 580 7.12 -33.22 12.89
N VAL A 581 6.98 -34.45 12.41
CA VAL A 581 7.82 -35.59 12.82
C VAL A 581 9.23 -35.42 12.28
N ASP A 582 9.40 -35.05 11.01
CA ASP A 582 10.71 -34.81 10.38
C ASP A 582 11.45 -33.67 11.08
N ALA A 583 10.73 -32.62 11.50
CA ALA A 583 11.30 -31.52 12.28
C ALA A 583 11.77 -32.00 13.67
N ALA A 584 10.95 -32.77 14.37
CA ALA A 584 11.29 -33.32 15.69
C ALA A 584 12.43 -34.35 15.63
N ASP A 585 12.55 -35.08 14.52
CA ASP A 585 13.61 -36.06 14.27
C ASP A 585 14.99 -35.40 14.18
N GLN A 586 15.03 -34.19 13.61
CA GLN A 586 16.23 -33.37 13.42
C GLN A 586 16.66 -32.59 14.67
N CYS A 587 15.93 -32.68 15.80
CA CYS A 587 16.28 -32.04 17.07
C CYS A 587 17.37 -32.85 17.82
N GLU A 588 18.63 -32.74 17.38
CA GLU A 588 19.75 -33.46 17.97
C GLU A 588 19.89 -33.21 19.48
N GLY A 589 20.06 -34.27 20.27
CA GLY A 589 20.20 -34.19 21.74
C GLY A 589 18.88 -34.04 22.53
N LYS A 590 17.77 -33.66 21.90
CA LYS A 590 16.42 -33.56 22.52
C LYS A 590 15.36 -34.44 21.84
N ARG A 591 15.69 -35.13 20.76
CA ARG A 591 14.81 -35.98 19.94
C ARG A 591 13.75 -36.77 20.74
N GLY A 592 14.16 -37.55 21.75
CA GLY A 592 13.24 -38.35 22.55
C GLY A 592 12.25 -37.51 23.37
N THR A 593 12.72 -36.42 23.97
CA THR A 593 11.84 -35.48 24.71
C THR A 593 10.90 -34.74 23.76
N THR A 594 11.38 -34.31 22.60
CA THR A 594 10.57 -33.61 21.59
C THR A 594 9.44 -34.50 21.07
N PHE A 595 9.72 -35.77 20.75
CA PHE A 595 8.67 -36.72 20.36
C PHE A 595 7.65 -36.96 21.47
N ALA A 596 8.09 -37.12 22.73
CA ALA A 596 7.18 -37.30 23.85
C ALA A 596 6.27 -36.07 24.05
N THR A 597 6.82 -34.86 23.94
CA THR A 597 6.05 -33.61 24.04
C THR A 597 5.09 -33.43 22.86
N LEU A 598 5.51 -33.76 21.64
CA LEU A 598 4.65 -33.71 20.45
C LEU A 598 3.46 -34.68 20.58
N TYR A 599 3.72 -35.92 21.02
CA TYR A 599 2.66 -36.89 21.29
C TYR A 599 1.71 -36.45 22.42
N ALA A 600 2.25 -35.86 23.49
CA ALA A 600 1.44 -35.30 24.57
C ALA A 600 0.52 -34.16 24.07
N SER A 601 1.03 -33.29 23.20
CA SER A 601 0.22 -32.25 22.53
C SER A 601 -0.88 -32.86 21.65
N ALA A 602 -0.60 -33.97 20.96
CA ALA A 602 -1.61 -34.67 20.16
C ALA A 602 -2.72 -35.29 21.00
N ARG A 603 -2.40 -35.93 22.12
CA ARG A 603 -3.40 -36.42 23.08
C ARG A 603 -4.22 -35.29 23.70
N ALA A 604 -3.66 -34.09 23.83
CA ALA A 604 -4.40 -32.92 24.27
C ALA A 604 -5.34 -32.39 23.17
N ALA A 605 -4.85 -32.28 21.93
CA ALA A 605 -5.64 -31.88 20.76
C ALA A 605 -6.83 -32.84 20.52
N GLU A 606 -6.62 -34.15 20.65
CA GLU A 606 -7.69 -35.15 20.49
C GLU A 606 -8.92 -34.85 21.37
N ARG A 607 -8.72 -34.30 22.58
CA ARG A 607 -9.82 -33.96 23.50
C ARG A 607 -10.55 -32.68 23.14
N THR A 608 -9.93 -31.81 22.35
CA THR A 608 -10.46 -30.50 21.96
C THR A 608 -10.82 -30.43 20.48
N ALA A 609 -10.74 -31.55 19.76
CA ALA A 609 -10.95 -31.62 18.32
C ALA A 609 -12.39 -31.23 17.93
N PRO A 610 -12.57 -30.26 17.01
CA PRO A 610 -13.87 -29.94 16.46
C PRO A 610 -14.27 -31.03 15.45
N GLY A 611 -15.07 -32.02 15.85
CA GLY A 611 -15.55 -33.07 14.95
C GLY A 611 -15.78 -34.44 15.60
N GLU A 612 -15.74 -35.49 14.77
CA GLU A 612 -15.89 -36.88 15.22
C GLU A 612 -14.63 -37.34 15.97
N ALA A 613 -14.77 -37.65 17.26
CA ALA A 613 -13.69 -38.11 18.14
C ALA A 613 -12.89 -39.30 17.57
N VAL A 614 -13.52 -40.13 16.74
CA VAL A 614 -12.89 -41.28 16.06
C VAL A 614 -11.79 -40.83 15.09
N ARG A 615 -12.00 -39.76 14.33
CA ARG A 615 -11.01 -39.25 13.35
C ARG A 615 -9.83 -38.58 14.05
N ALA A 616 -10.10 -37.84 15.13
CA ALA A 616 -9.06 -37.24 15.96
C ALA A 616 -8.16 -38.33 16.59
N ALA A 617 -8.76 -39.40 17.13
CA ALA A 617 -8.01 -40.55 17.65
C ALA A 617 -7.17 -41.26 16.56
N ALA A 618 -7.73 -41.43 15.36
CA ALA A 618 -7.00 -41.99 14.23
C ALA A 618 -5.79 -41.12 13.82
N THR A 619 -5.94 -39.79 13.88
CA THR A 619 -4.84 -38.84 13.60
C THR A 619 -3.72 -38.94 14.63
N THR A 620 -4.06 -39.06 15.92
CA THR A 620 -3.08 -39.30 17.00
C THR A 620 -2.33 -40.62 16.81
N GLU A 621 -3.05 -41.70 16.46
CA GLU A 621 -2.45 -43.01 16.19
C GLU A 621 -1.51 -42.96 14.98
N ARG A 622 -1.92 -42.26 13.92
CA ARG A 622 -1.10 -42.03 12.72
C ARG A 622 0.19 -41.28 13.04
N LEU A 623 0.11 -40.26 13.91
CA LEU A 623 1.29 -39.55 14.42
C LEU A 623 2.23 -40.50 15.20
N LEU A 624 1.68 -41.34 16.08
CA LEU A 624 2.46 -42.31 16.84
C LEU A 624 3.19 -43.32 15.93
N GLN A 625 2.52 -43.79 14.88
CA GLN A 625 3.13 -44.66 13.87
C GLN A 625 4.32 -43.99 13.19
N ARG A 626 4.18 -42.71 12.80
CA ARG A 626 5.28 -41.94 12.19
C ARG A 626 6.45 -41.71 13.14
N ILE A 627 6.17 -41.37 14.41
CA ILE A 627 7.19 -41.24 15.45
C ILE A 627 7.94 -42.57 15.63
N SER A 628 7.21 -43.69 15.72
CA SER A 628 7.80 -45.02 15.88
C SER A 628 8.70 -45.39 14.69
N ALA A 629 8.22 -45.11 13.46
CA ALA A 629 9.00 -45.32 12.25
C ALA A 629 10.28 -44.48 12.24
N ALA A 630 10.20 -43.19 12.59
CA ALA A 630 11.37 -42.31 12.69
C ALA A 630 12.38 -42.84 13.72
N GLN A 631 11.92 -43.34 14.87
CA GLN A 631 12.76 -43.96 15.90
C GLN A 631 13.38 -45.32 15.49
N GLY A 632 13.07 -45.86 14.30
CA GLY A 632 13.53 -47.17 13.85
C GLY A 632 12.76 -48.34 14.49
N LEU A 633 11.63 -48.06 15.14
CA LEU A 633 10.74 -49.02 15.76
C LEU A 633 9.64 -49.40 14.75
N ALA A 634 10.03 -49.97 13.60
CA ALA A 634 9.05 -50.52 12.68
C ALA A 634 8.33 -51.69 13.36
N LEU A 635 7.02 -51.55 13.59
CA LEU A 635 6.15 -52.69 13.90
C LEU A 635 6.19 -53.62 12.68
N HIS A 636 6.90 -54.74 12.80
CA HIS A 636 6.74 -55.84 11.86
C HIS A 636 5.25 -56.18 11.76
N ASP A 637 4.71 -56.14 10.54
CA ASP A 637 3.38 -56.66 10.22
C ASP A 637 3.21 -58.00 10.94
N THR A 638 2.30 -58.03 11.90
CA THR A 638 1.91 -59.28 12.54
C THR A 638 1.11 -60.04 11.48
N PRO A 639 1.57 -61.21 11.00
CA PRO A 639 0.79 -61.97 10.03
C PRO A 639 -0.55 -62.35 10.65
N PRO A 640 -1.64 -62.38 9.86
CA PRO A 640 -2.96 -62.67 10.39
C PRO A 640 -2.96 -64.06 11.04
N PRO A 641 -3.68 -64.25 12.15
CA PRO A 641 -3.69 -65.52 12.85
C PRO A 641 -4.19 -66.62 11.92
N THR A 642 -3.32 -67.60 11.67
CA THR A 642 -3.64 -68.86 11.03
C THR A 642 -4.85 -69.49 11.72
N ALA A 643 -5.93 -69.65 10.98
CA ALA A 643 -7.08 -70.44 11.40
C ALA A 643 -6.64 -71.89 11.64
N SER A 644 -6.60 -72.30 12.90
CA SER A 644 -6.45 -73.71 13.27
C SER A 644 -7.74 -74.48 12.95
N PRO A 645 -7.61 -75.76 12.55
CA PRO A 645 -8.67 -76.51 11.90
C PRO A 645 -9.73 -76.97 12.90
N ARG A 646 -11.00 -76.86 12.51
CA ARG A 646 -12.13 -77.50 13.19
C ARG A 646 -11.93 -79.02 13.19
N GLY A 647 -11.69 -79.58 14.37
CA GLY A 647 -11.82 -81.01 14.64
C GLY A 647 -13.29 -81.38 14.81
N THR A 648 -13.75 -82.28 13.96
CA THR A 648 -15.00 -83.04 14.02
C THR A 648 -15.01 -84.02 15.20
N THR A 649 -16.06 -83.94 16.04
CA THR A 649 -17.02 -84.98 16.53
C THR A 649 -16.52 -86.39 16.92
N PRO A 650 -17.18 -87.10 17.87
CA PRO A 650 -18.64 -87.35 17.94
C PRO A 650 -19.37 -86.80 19.17
#